data_AF-W2RIG1-F1
#
_entry.id   AF-W2RIG1-F1
#
_cell.length_a   1.000
_cell.length_b   1.000
_cell.length_c   1.000
_cell.angle_alpha   90.00
_cell.angle_beta   90.00
_cell.angle_gamma   90.00
#
_symmetry.space_group_name_H-M   'P 1'
#
loop_
_entity.id
_entity.type
_entity.pdbx_description
1 polymer ?
#
loop_
_entity_poly.entity_id
_entity_poly.type
_entity_poly.pdbx_seq_one_letter_code
_entity_poly.pdbx_strand_id
1 'polypeptide(L)'
;MRLLRAEIMGGFSLTKFDRDKIPCYAILSHTWLSDEREVTFEDIHNHTGSNKEGYAKLTFCAERARRDGLEFFWVDTCCIKQSNSSELAEAINCMFRWYQGAEKCYVFLADVSLLNCGLARAERDWQSSLRDSKWFRRGWTLQELLAPQCVEFWSCDGALLGDKKSLEQQISEITRIPVAALRMQPLHTFSVDERKSWMLGRQTQLEEDQAYCLMGIFDVSMLPNYGEPKDKAMSRLDDEIAQAFRKRLNGFGRATPMSNEADLMVLPGGALVKKRRKVLESLRLNTFDARRKEIKHVRPGSCSWLLKVSTYQRWEDPIKYGQQYGFLLLDGNAGTGKSTVMKFAHEHAKSRKLADDVVISYFFNARGEESEKSTLGMWKALLYQVLGECPDLQDTIDIGVFPSPYDPSAPPWTLDILCATFAATVVRLGNRRLQCFVDALDECEEYQIREMLSTFHEVSIDAADSGVQMKVCFASRPYPTVSVRNAQTITLQAQEGHNDALAKFVSSRLYEGHSSITERVRSDILEKANGVFMWVVLVIPMLNAAFERGRIYAVESLLSTIPTELSDVFKQILRRDTANMDETQLCLQWVCFAAHPLTKEELFFGVVSGLGRTHVEALERDLEQVTEDSMRRFVSSSSKGLAELPKSSNTVQFIHESVRDFLVKDRGLIELWPELGDDLTGISHQRLKQCCQTYHDIDRTSFLPLADTVAAASQRERKQMQEELRTRFPLLSYANQYILEHADQSVSDVAGSVFLKSFRFDSWIKIRNHLAEIPSRHHIGNTSLLYALAEGNYTHLIRALCPDGPLVGESVGHWEHSLCTALQKHHQDAVQALLQPEWLRRGMENNFNALIKSKEKGALLATSSNQYLHPLLWAIREGFDDVVAILLDAPDLEPDAVTHLGRDALSFAAESGCEAVVYWYIRTGRIETALNKKATSYYGEWTPIQFAIALGRESMVDLLLGNGANLSGNATLLHLAAGRGRCGVVYILLDRGIDIETRDSQGDTALFYAVRSRFKKALQALLDRGADVDARNTDGDTVLILAAFEGDLKYVRFLLDKGANTEVTNNDGKTALLSAAGSGHKDCVRLLLEKGSSIGLPTVRGLSAHLAATEQNREQCVQALLTWGRESSRYGQPMPGHQYDTCDRNSQ
;
A
#
# COMPACT_ATOMS: atom_id res chain seq x y z
N MET A 1 13.21 26.84 21.68
CA MET A 1 11.79 26.98 22.12
C MET A 1 11.77 27.70 23.46
N ARG A 2 10.69 28.41 23.83
CA ARG A 2 10.49 28.92 25.20
C ARG A 2 9.31 28.20 25.84
N LEU A 3 9.46 27.80 27.10
CA LEU A 3 8.41 27.18 27.89
C LEU A 3 8.13 28.03 29.14
N LEU A 4 6.89 27.99 29.61
CA LEU A 4 6.48 28.60 30.86
C LEU A 4 6.71 27.65 32.03
N ARG A 5 7.14 28.22 33.15
CA ARG A 5 7.24 27.56 34.45
C ARG A 5 6.46 28.38 35.47
N ALA A 6 5.69 27.69 36.31
CA ALA A 6 4.98 28.31 37.42
C ALA A 6 5.92 28.51 38.62
N GLU A 7 5.91 29.71 39.19
CA GLU A 7 6.74 30.07 40.34
C GLU A 7 6.00 29.82 41.67
N ILE A 8 6.78 29.67 42.74
CA ILE A 8 6.27 29.37 44.09
C ILE A 8 5.31 30.47 44.60
N MET A 9 5.47 31.71 44.14
CA MET A 9 4.62 32.85 44.53
C MET A 9 3.42 33.09 43.59
N GLY A 10 3.07 32.13 42.71
CA GLY A 10 1.92 32.24 41.80
C GLY A 10 2.19 33.06 40.52
N GLY A 11 3.45 33.43 40.28
CA GLY A 11 3.96 34.03 39.04
C GLY A 11 4.26 33.01 37.94
N PHE A 12 4.55 33.48 36.73
CA PHE A 12 5.07 32.66 35.63
C PHE A 12 6.37 33.25 35.08
N SER A 13 7.33 32.40 34.75
CA SER A 13 8.56 32.79 34.06
C SER A 13 8.81 31.97 32.79
N LEU A 14 9.46 32.60 31.81
CA LEU A 14 9.82 32.00 30.53
C LEU A 14 11.24 31.42 30.59
N THR A 15 11.38 30.14 30.29
CA THR A 15 12.67 29.45 30.18
C THR A 15 12.94 29.09 28.73
N LYS A 16 14.14 29.41 28.22
CA LYS A 16 14.54 29.08 26.84
C LYS A 16 15.31 27.77 26.82
N PHE A 17 14.96 26.91 25.87
CA PHE A 17 15.61 25.62 25.62
C PHE A 17 16.12 25.52 24.19
N ASP A 18 17.28 24.89 24.04
CA ASP A 18 17.84 24.47 22.76
C ASP A 18 17.11 23.22 22.23
N ARG A 19 17.14 22.99 20.92
CA ARG A 19 16.32 21.95 20.24
C ARG A 19 16.58 20.53 20.79
N ASP A 20 17.78 20.23 21.27
CA ASP A 20 18.17 18.90 21.72
C ASP A 20 18.02 18.69 23.25
N LYS A 21 17.50 19.69 23.97
CA LYS A 21 17.43 19.69 25.45
C LYS A 21 16.07 20.18 25.98
N ILE A 22 15.00 19.96 25.22
CA ILE A 22 13.64 20.36 25.63
C ILE A 22 13.13 19.34 26.67
N PRO A 23 12.78 19.76 27.90
CA PRO A 23 12.22 18.87 28.92
C PRO A 23 10.79 18.47 28.54
N CYS A 24 10.23 17.42 29.16
CA CYS A 24 8.81 17.09 29.02
C CYS A 24 7.93 18.29 29.39
N TYR A 25 6.91 18.56 28.58
CA TYR A 25 6.05 19.72 28.74
C TYR A 25 4.61 19.44 28.31
N ALA A 26 3.68 20.21 28.89
CA ALA A 26 2.29 20.24 28.48
C ALA A 26 2.00 21.39 27.51
N ILE A 27 0.85 21.35 26.85
CA ILE A 27 0.33 22.44 26.01
C ILE A 27 -1.03 22.86 26.51
N LEU A 28 -1.29 24.18 26.51
CA LEU A 28 -2.62 24.73 26.72
C LEU A 28 -3.23 25.15 25.38
N SER A 29 -4.20 24.38 24.91
CA SER A 29 -5.02 24.73 23.76
C SER A 29 -6.32 25.39 24.23
N HIS A 30 -6.72 26.50 23.59
CA HIS A 30 -7.83 27.31 24.08
C HIS A 30 -8.36 28.31 23.03
N THR A 31 -9.54 28.85 23.28
CA THR A 31 -10.10 29.99 22.54
C THR A 31 -10.27 31.20 23.44
N TRP A 32 -10.00 32.40 22.91
CA TRP A 32 -10.18 33.67 23.61
C TRP A 32 -11.41 34.40 23.11
N LEU A 33 -11.97 35.26 23.97
CA LEU A 33 -13.13 36.08 23.63
C LEU A 33 -12.72 37.46 23.05
N SER A 34 -11.49 37.95 23.30
CA SER A 34 -10.90 39.18 22.71
C SER A 34 -9.39 39.32 23.01
N ASP A 35 -8.58 39.78 22.04
CA ASP A 35 -7.11 39.91 22.12
C ASP A 35 -6.61 40.76 23.31
N GLU A 36 -7.37 41.79 23.73
CA GLU A 36 -7.00 42.67 24.87
C GLU A 36 -6.97 41.95 26.23
N ARG A 37 -7.57 40.75 26.31
CA ARG A 37 -7.68 39.94 27.54
C ARG A 37 -6.66 38.80 27.59
N GLU A 38 -5.85 38.63 26.55
CA GLU A 38 -4.82 37.60 26.46
C GLU A 38 -3.55 38.01 27.20
N VAL A 39 -2.88 37.03 27.81
CA VAL A 39 -1.55 37.24 28.40
C VAL A 39 -0.53 37.04 27.29
N THR A 40 0.17 38.11 26.93
CA THR A 40 1.14 38.13 25.84
C THR A 40 2.55 37.82 26.33
N PHE A 41 3.49 37.65 25.40
CA PHE A 41 4.91 37.53 25.73
C PHE A 41 5.41 38.75 26.52
N GLU A 42 5.04 39.97 26.12
CA GLU A 42 5.41 41.19 26.84
C GLU A 42 4.86 41.22 28.27
N ASP A 43 3.66 40.67 28.50
CA ASP A 43 3.05 40.63 29.83
C ASP A 43 3.77 39.69 30.81
N ILE A 44 4.25 38.54 30.33
CA ILE A 44 5.06 37.61 31.14
C ILE A 44 6.46 38.18 31.35
N HIS A 45 7.06 38.75 30.31
CA HIS A 45 8.41 39.33 30.38
C HIS A 45 8.49 40.54 31.33
N ASN A 46 7.45 41.38 31.34
CA ASN A 46 7.38 42.58 32.18
C ASN A 46 6.62 42.37 33.51
N HIS A 47 6.11 41.17 33.77
CA HIS A 47 5.28 40.84 34.94
C HIS A 47 4.01 41.70 35.11
N THR A 48 3.36 42.09 34.00
CA THR A 48 2.18 42.99 34.00
C THR A 48 0.84 42.27 33.74
N GLY A 49 0.87 40.96 33.46
CA GLY A 49 -0.30 40.20 32.98
C GLY A 49 -1.28 39.67 34.03
N SER A 50 -1.02 39.84 35.33
CA SER A 50 -1.80 39.20 36.41
C SER A 50 -3.27 39.61 36.48
N ASN A 51 -3.60 40.80 35.96
CA ASN A 51 -4.95 41.35 35.99
C ASN A 51 -5.81 40.92 34.78
N LYS A 52 -5.23 40.20 33.82
CA LYS A 52 -5.93 39.74 32.62
C LYS A 52 -6.65 38.43 32.90
N GLU A 53 -7.85 38.26 32.34
CA GLU A 53 -8.62 37.01 32.44
C GLU A 53 -7.81 35.80 31.95
N GLY A 54 -6.89 36.00 31.00
CA GLY A 54 -6.04 34.92 30.53
C GLY A 54 -5.05 34.35 31.53
N TYR A 55 -4.75 35.09 32.59
CA TYR A 55 -3.89 34.61 33.66
C TYR A 55 -4.51 33.41 34.41
N ALA A 56 -5.85 33.36 34.50
CA ALA A 56 -6.56 32.23 35.10
C ALA A 56 -6.39 30.94 34.29
N LYS A 57 -6.32 31.02 32.96
CA LYS A 57 -6.10 29.84 32.10
C LYS A 57 -4.67 29.30 32.20
N LEU A 58 -3.69 30.20 32.32
CA LEU A 58 -2.30 29.80 32.61
C LEU A 58 -2.20 29.11 33.97
N THR A 59 -2.92 29.61 34.98
CA THR A 59 -2.98 29.00 36.31
C THR A 59 -3.61 27.62 36.25
N PHE A 60 -4.72 27.47 35.53
CA PHE A 60 -5.35 26.18 35.27
C PHE A 60 -4.37 25.18 34.64
N CYS A 61 -3.68 25.57 33.56
CA CYS A 61 -2.71 24.70 32.89
C CYS A 61 -1.56 24.31 33.82
N ALA A 62 -1.01 25.26 34.58
CA ALA A 62 0.08 25.01 35.50
C ALA A 62 -0.31 24.05 36.63
N GLU A 63 -1.54 24.15 37.15
CA GLU A 63 -2.04 23.20 38.14
C GLU A 63 -2.22 21.80 37.57
N ARG A 64 -2.73 21.67 36.33
CA ARG A 64 -2.88 20.37 35.68
C ARG A 64 -1.53 19.74 35.36
N ALA A 65 -0.63 20.51 34.74
CA ALA A 65 0.74 20.09 34.45
C ALA A 65 1.43 19.60 35.73
N ARG A 66 1.34 20.35 36.84
CA ARG A 66 1.93 19.95 38.13
C ARG A 66 1.36 18.63 38.66
N ARG A 67 0.04 18.40 38.52
CA ARG A 67 -0.60 17.14 38.93
C ARG A 67 -0.11 15.94 38.11
N ASP A 68 0.16 16.18 36.84
CA ASP A 68 0.70 15.18 35.90
C ASP A 68 2.23 15.09 35.94
N GLY A 69 2.89 15.73 36.91
CA GLY A 69 4.35 15.69 37.08
C GLY A 69 5.15 16.53 36.08
N LEU A 70 4.48 17.41 35.33
CA LEU A 70 5.09 18.29 34.34
C LEU A 70 5.40 19.66 34.94
N GLU A 71 6.67 20.04 34.89
CA GLU A 71 7.14 21.34 35.39
C GLU A 71 6.92 22.48 34.39
N PHE A 72 6.96 22.15 33.09
CA PHE A 72 6.91 23.12 32.01
C PHE A 72 5.65 22.96 31.16
N PHE A 73 5.15 24.06 30.64
CA PHE A 73 4.05 24.06 29.67
C PHE A 73 4.23 25.14 28.61
N TRP A 74 3.57 24.99 27.47
CA TRP A 74 3.68 25.88 26.33
C TRP A 74 2.33 26.46 25.93
N VAL A 75 2.32 27.76 25.66
CA VAL A 75 1.15 28.52 25.21
C VAL A 75 1.61 29.52 24.14
N ASP A 76 1.00 29.47 22.96
CA ASP A 76 1.38 30.26 21.77
C ASP A 76 1.43 31.77 22.03
N THR A 77 0.44 32.31 22.72
CA THR A 77 0.26 33.74 23.00
C THR A 77 1.37 34.38 23.84
N CYS A 78 2.02 33.62 24.73
CA CYS A 78 3.03 34.13 25.65
C CYS A 78 4.41 33.46 25.53
N CYS A 79 4.52 32.29 24.89
CA CYS A 79 5.83 31.69 24.59
C CYS A 79 6.46 32.26 23.32
N ILE A 80 5.65 32.82 22.40
CA ILE A 80 6.11 33.43 21.14
C ILE A 80 6.02 34.96 21.25
N LYS A 81 7.11 35.64 20.91
CA LYS A 81 7.09 37.10 20.73
C LYS A 81 6.50 37.43 19.36
N GLN A 82 5.18 37.54 19.29
CA GLN A 82 4.44 37.78 18.04
C GLN A 82 4.81 39.10 17.35
N SER A 83 5.30 40.09 18.11
CA SER A 83 5.82 41.36 17.58
C SER A 83 7.10 41.21 16.72
N ASN A 84 7.78 40.05 16.79
CA ASN A 84 8.93 39.72 15.96
C ASN A 84 8.54 38.78 14.82
N SER A 85 8.49 39.31 13.59
CA SER A 85 8.07 38.57 12.40
C SER A 85 8.94 37.34 12.09
N SER A 86 10.24 37.38 12.36
CA SER A 86 11.13 36.23 12.16
C SER A 86 10.85 35.12 13.16
N GLU A 87 10.60 35.48 14.42
CA GLU A 87 10.27 34.52 15.46
C GLU A 87 8.89 33.90 15.24
N LEU A 88 7.91 34.71 14.84
CA LEU A 88 6.57 34.26 14.49
C LEU A 88 6.60 33.28 13.30
N ALA A 89 7.35 33.59 12.24
CA ALA A 89 7.50 32.71 11.09
C ALA A 89 8.19 31.39 11.44
N GLU A 90 9.23 31.40 12.27
CA GLU A 90 9.89 30.17 12.74
C GLU A 90 8.94 29.32 13.60
N ALA A 91 8.18 29.97 14.49
CA ALA A 91 7.19 29.31 15.34
C ALA A 91 6.09 28.63 14.52
N ILE A 92 5.53 29.32 13.51
CA ILE A 92 4.51 28.75 12.62
C ILE A 92 5.02 27.50 11.89
N ASN A 93 6.27 27.54 11.39
CA ASN A 93 6.86 26.39 10.68
C ASN A 93 7.17 25.20 11.60
N CYS A 94 7.33 25.42 12.90
CA CYS A 94 7.68 24.36 13.86
C CYS A 94 6.52 23.95 14.77
N MET A 95 5.37 24.63 14.71
CA MET A 95 4.28 24.52 15.68
C MET A 95 3.73 23.10 15.79
N PHE A 96 3.49 22.44 14.65
CA PHE A 96 3.04 21.06 14.61
C PHE A 96 3.99 20.10 15.33
N ARG A 97 5.30 20.30 15.20
CA ARG A 97 6.31 19.47 15.87
C ARG A 97 6.35 19.75 17.37
N TRP A 98 6.08 20.97 17.80
CA TRP A 98 5.92 21.29 19.22
C TRP A 98 4.68 20.60 19.79
N TYR A 99 3.54 20.65 19.07
CA TYR A 99 2.36 19.90 19.47
C TYR A 99 2.60 18.39 19.54
N GLN A 100 3.32 17.84 18.56
CA GLN A 100 3.65 16.41 18.51
C GLN A 100 4.59 15.95 19.63
N GLY A 101 5.52 16.81 20.05
CA GLY A 101 6.50 16.51 21.10
C GLY A 101 6.01 16.81 22.53
N ALA A 102 4.77 17.25 22.70
CA ALA A 102 4.18 17.50 24.02
C ALA A 102 3.63 16.21 24.64
N GLU A 103 3.83 16.07 25.95
CA GLU A 103 3.36 14.91 26.71
C GLU A 103 1.82 14.90 26.82
N LYS A 104 1.24 16.09 27.02
CA LYS A 104 -0.20 16.30 27.15
C LYS A 104 -0.64 17.63 26.54
N CYS A 105 -1.79 17.64 25.88
CA CYS A 105 -2.48 18.84 25.44
C CYS A 105 -3.78 19.01 26.24
N TYR A 106 -3.87 20.07 27.05
CA TYR A 106 -5.09 20.42 27.78
C TYR A 106 -5.89 21.42 26.94
N VAL A 107 -7.08 21.01 26.49
CA VAL A 107 -8.03 21.86 25.78
C VAL A 107 -8.97 22.49 26.79
N PHE A 108 -8.86 23.79 27.00
CA PHE A 108 -9.73 24.55 27.88
C PHE A 108 -10.87 25.21 27.09
N LEU A 109 -12.07 24.66 27.22
CA LEU A 109 -13.29 25.11 26.55
C LEU A 109 -13.98 26.19 27.39
N ALA A 110 -13.63 27.45 27.14
CA ALA A 110 -14.16 28.59 27.88
C ALA A 110 -15.67 28.82 27.69
N ASP A 111 -16.28 28.21 26.67
CA ASP A 111 -17.70 28.34 26.32
C ASP A 111 -18.56 27.13 26.72
N VAL A 112 -17.97 26.12 27.38
CA VAL A 112 -18.67 24.92 27.85
C VAL A 112 -18.66 24.89 29.38
N SER A 113 -19.85 25.02 30.00
CA SER A 113 -20.03 24.97 31.46
C SER A 113 -20.87 23.75 31.87
N LEU A 114 -20.49 23.12 32.97
CA LEU A 114 -21.23 22.00 33.58
C LEU A 114 -22.15 22.47 34.72
N LEU A 115 -21.91 23.65 35.29
CA LEU A 115 -22.67 24.19 36.44
C LEU A 115 -24.05 24.76 36.07
N ASN A 116 -24.33 25.02 34.79
CA ASN A 116 -25.66 25.45 34.32
C ASN A 116 -26.68 24.30 34.12
N CYS A 117 -26.27 23.05 34.33
CA CYS A 117 -27.13 21.88 34.13
C CYS A 117 -27.57 21.30 35.49
N GLY A 118 -28.85 21.48 35.84
CA GLY A 118 -29.43 20.87 37.04
C GLY A 118 -29.26 19.33 37.06
N LEU A 119 -28.99 18.79 38.25
CA LEU A 119 -28.52 17.42 38.56
C LEU A 119 -29.34 16.22 38.03
N ALA A 120 -30.36 16.42 37.18
CA ALA A 120 -31.13 15.35 36.53
C ALA A 120 -31.18 15.44 34.99
N ARG A 121 -30.57 16.46 34.36
CA ARG A 121 -30.48 16.64 32.89
C ARG A 121 -29.05 16.60 32.33
N ALA A 122 -28.06 16.41 33.20
CA ALA A 122 -26.65 16.70 32.92
C ALA A 122 -26.01 15.91 31.76
N GLU A 123 -26.42 14.68 31.44
CA GLU A 123 -25.74 13.90 30.38
C GLU A 123 -26.07 14.34 28.94
N ARG A 124 -27.18 15.07 28.69
CA ARG A 124 -27.56 15.49 27.33
C ARG A 124 -27.18 16.94 26.97
N ASP A 125 -26.97 17.82 27.95
CA ASP A 125 -26.89 19.27 27.71
C ASP A 125 -25.45 19.81 27.48
N TRP A 126 -24.40 19.16 27.99
CA TRP A 126 -23.02 19.61 27.69
C TRP A 126 -22.53 19.10 26.33
N GLN A 127 -23.07 18.00 25.80
CA GLN A 127 -22.69 17.46 24.48
C GLN A 127 -23.13 18.37 23.33
N SER A 128 -24.29 19.02 23.45
CA SER A 128 -24.73 20.06 22.51
C SER A 128 -23.83 21.29 22.60
N SER A 129 -23.50 21.72 23.83
CA SER A 129 -22.57 22.82 24.07
C SER A 129 -21.15 22.54 23.55
N LEU A 130 -20.68 21.29 23.63
CA LEU A 130 -19.42 20.82 23.05
C LEU A 130 -19.45 20.91 21.52
N ARG A 131 -20.55 20.46 20.89
CA ARG A 131 -20.75 20.51 19.42
C ARG A 131 -20.74 21.95 18.89
N ASP A 132 -21.25 22.89 19.69
CA ASP A 132 -21.30 24.31 19.34
C ASP A 132 -20.07 25.11 19.78
N SER A 133 -19.09 24.48 20.44
CA SER A 133 -17.91 25.17 20.94
C SER A 133 -17.11 25.84 19.81
N LYS A 134 -16.72 27.09 20.04
CA LYS A 134 -15.89 27.89 19.14
C LYS A 134 -14.53 27.25 18.89
N TRP A 135 -14.06 26.39 19.80
CA TRP A 135 -12.77 25.72 19.67
C TRP A 135 -12.67 24.85 18.41
N PHE A 136 -13.73 24.09 18.08
CA PHE A 136 -13.77 23.27 16.87
C PHE A 136 -13.90 24.08 15.58
N ARG A 137 -14.31 25.34 15.67
CA ARG A 137 -14.48 26.25 14.53
C ARG A 137 -13.23 27.09 14.26
N ARG A 138 -12.16 27.02 15.06
CA ARG A 138 -10.91 27.78 14.83
C ARG A 138 -9.96 26.99 13.94
N GLY A 139 -9.25 27.66 13.02
CA GLY A 139 -8.30 27.00 12.11
C GLY A 139 -7.11 26.36 12.85
N TRP A 140 -6.42 27.14 13.69
CA TRP A 140 -5.18 26.72 14.37
C TRP A 140 -5.35 25.54 15.35
N THR A 141 -6.55 25.37 15.92
CA THR A 141 -6.86 24.23 16.81
C THR A 141 -6.84 22.89 16.10
N LEU A 142 -6.81 22.87 14.76
CA LEU A 142 -6.68 21.65 13.97
C LEU A 142 -5.34 20.94 14.24
N GLN A 143 -4.24 21.69 14.32
CA GLN A 143 -2.93 21.12 14.65
C GLN A 143 -2.87 20.65 16.11
N GLU A 144 -3.52 21.40 17.01
CA GLU A 144 -3.62 21.09 18.44
C GLU A 144 -4.41 19.81 18.74
N LEU A 145 -5.33 19.45 17.85
CA LEU A 145 -6.12 18.22 17.92
C LEU A 145 -5.36 17.00 17.37
N LEU A 146 -4.70 17.18 16.23
CA LEU A 146 -4.13 16.07 15.44
C LEU A 146 -2.69 15.71 15.83
N ALA A 147 -1.87 16.68 16.23
CA ALA A 147 -0.46 16.43 16.47
C ALA A 147 -0.15 15.78 17.84
N PRO A 148 -0.75 16.20 18.98
CA PRO A 148 -0.43 15.60 20.27
C PRO A 148 -0.99 14.18 20.41
N GLN A 149 -0.24 13.28 21.05
CA GLN A 149 -0.71 11.93 21.31
C GLN A 149 -1.89 11.92 22.30
N CYS A 150 -1.81 12.73 23.35
CA CYS A 150 -2.84 12.86 24.39
C CYS A 150 -3.48 14.26 24.37
N VAL A 151 -4.80 14.33 24.21
CA VAL A 151 -5.58 15.57 24.26
C VAL A 151 -6.75 15.39 25.23
N GLU A 152 -6.83 16.22 26.27
CA GLU A 152 -7.89 16.20 27.29
C GLU A 152 -8.75 17.45 27.18
N PHE A 153 -10.08 17.28 27.19
CA PHE A 153 -11.05 18.37 27.08
C PHE A 153 -11.61 18.74 28.44
N TRP A 154 -11.51 20.03 28.79
CA TRP A 154 -11.91 20.56 30.08
C TRP A 154 -12.92 21.70 29.91
N SER A 155 -13.95 21.72 30.77
CA SER A 155 -14.94 22.80 30.82
C SER A 155 -14.37 24.08 31.43
N CYS A 156 -15.08 25.20 31.27
CA CYS A 156 -14.70 26.47 31.89
C CYS A 156 -14.68 26.42 33.44
N ASP A 157 -15.41 25.46 34.01
CA ASP A 157 -15.50 25.21 35.46
C ASP A 157 -14.38 24.28 35.98
N GLY A 158 -13.47 23.84 35.08
CA GLY A 158 -12.34 22.99 35.43
C GLY A 158 -12.68 21.50 35.61
N ALA A 159 -13.80 21.04 35.04
CA ALA A 159 -14.18 19.63 35.05
C ALA A 159 -13.80 18.93 33.73
N LEU A 160 -13.33 17.68 33.84
CA LEU A 160 -12.92 16.86 32.69
C LEU A 160 -14.15 16.35 31.94
N LEU A 161 -14.22 16.65 30.65
CA LEU A 161 -15.28 16.19 29.75
C LEU A 161 -14.95 14.84 29.10
N GLY A 162 -13.66 14.58 28.89
CA GLY A 162 -13.14 13.37 28.27
C GLY A 162 -11.81 13.63 27.57
N ASP A 163 -11.21 12.58 27.02
CA ASP A 163 -10.01 12.66 26.18
C ASP A 163 -10.34 12.39 24.70
N LYS A 164 -9.35 12.62 23.84
CA LYS A 164 -9.41 12.41 22.38
C LYS A 164 -9.95 11.03 22.00
N LYS A 165 -9.66 9.99 22.80
CA LYS A 165 -10.07 8.60 22.55
C LYS A 165 -11.50 8.35 23.01
N SER A 166 -11.88 8.84 24.18
CA SER A 166 -13.23 8.70 24.72
C SER A 166 -14.28 9.49 23.92
N LEU A 167 -13.87 10.59 23.28
CA LEU A 167 -14.74 11.49 22.52
C LEU A 167 -14.54 11.35 21.00
N GLU A 168 -13.84 10.32 20.52
CA GLU A 168 -13.39 10.22 19.13
C GLU A 168 -14.56 10.25 18.12
N GLN A 169 -15.70 9.62 18.44
CA GLN A 169 -16.88 9.64 17.57
C GLN A 169 -17.52 11.03 17.53
N GLN A 170 -17.69 11.68 18.68
CA GLN A 170 -18.25 13.03 18.77
C GLN A 170 -17.35 14.04 18.06
N ILE A 171 -16.04 13.95 18.25
CA ILE A 171 -15.06 14.82 17.58
C ILE A 171 -15.10 14.59 16.06
N SER A 172 -15.15 13.33 15.61
CA SER A 172 -15.28 12.99 14.19
C SER A 172 -16.57 13.55 13.58
N GLU A 173 -17.70 13.48 14.29
CA GLU A 173 -18.96 14.08 13.83
C GLU A 173 -18.92 15.61 13.74
N ILE A 174 -18.28 16.26 14.72
CA ILE A 174 -18.17 17.73 14.77
C ILE A 174 -17.24 18.25 13.67
N THR A 175 -16.09 17.60 13.52
CA THR A 175 -14.98 18.11 12.68
C THR A 175 -14.90 17.48 11.31
N ARG A 176 -15.63 16.38 11.07
CA ARG A 176 -15.55 15.51 9.87
C ARG A 176 -14.17 14.88 9.64
N ILE A 177 -13.32 14.89 10.68
CA ILE A 177 -12.03 14.20 10.67
C ILE A 177 -12.28 12.72 10.96
N PRO A 178 -11.80 11.77 10.12
CA PRO A 178 -11.99 10.35 10.38
C PRO A 178 -11.45 9.93 11.74
N VAL A 179 -12.16 9.03 12.44
CA VAL A 179 -11.69 8.43 13.70
C VAL A 179 -10.30 7.83 13.56
N ALA A 180 -9.99 7.26 12.40
CA ALA A 180 -8.67 6.76 12.04
C ALA A 180 -7.55 7.81 12.18
N ALA A 181 -7.77 9.05 11.72
CA ALA A 181 -6.83 10.15 11.87
C ALA A 181 -6.71 10.60 13.34
N LEU A 182 -7.81 10.60 14.09
CA LEU A 182 -7.81 10.91 15.54
C LEU A 182 -7.05 9.88 16.37
N ARG A 183 -7.00 8.62 15.91
CA ARG A 183 -6.23 7.51 16.47
C ARG A 183 -4.76 7.48 16.02
N MET A 184 -4.25 8.61 15.51
CA MET A 184 -2.85 8.77 15.11
C MET A 184 -2.41 7.89 13.93
N GLN A 185 -3.34 7.44 13.06
CA GLN A 185 -2.93 6.86 11.79
C GLN A 185 -2.10 7.90 11.01
N PRO A 186 -0.98 7.50 10.37
CA PRO A 186 -0.08 8.47 9.76
C PRO A 186 -0.82 9.39 8.77
N LEU A 187 -0.74 10.70 8.97
CA LEU A 187 -1.56 11.65 8.21
C LEU A 187 -1.37 11.56 6.69
N HIS A 188 -0.22 11.06 6.22
CA HIS A 188 0.06 10.85 4.80
C HIS A 188 -0.78 9.74 4.16
N THR A 189 -1.42 8.84 4.93
CA THR A 189 -2.34 7.83 4.39
C THR A 189 -3.67 8.43 3.96
N PHE A 190 -3.98 9.67 4.39
CA PHE A 190 -5.17 10.41 3.97
C PHE A 190 -4.82 11.31 2.78
N SER A 191 -5.73 11.38 1.82
CA SER A 191 -5.52 12.13 0.57
C SER A 191 -5.27 13.62 0.84
N VAL A 192 -4.63 14.31 -0.09
CA VAL A 192 -4.37 15.76 0.05
C VAL A 192 -5.68 16.55 0.18
N ASP A 193 -6.70 16.19 -0.62
CA ASP A 193 -8.00 16.85 -0.57
C ASP A 193 -8.76 16.54 0.71
N GLU A 194 -8.68 15.31 1.21
CA GLU A 194 -9.30 14.93 2.49
C GLU A 194 -8.69 15.72 3.65
N ARG A 195 -7.36 15.83 3.71
CA ARG A 195 -6.68 16.63 4.73
C ARG A 195 -6.99 18.12 4.62
N LYS A 196 -7.10 18.67 3.41
CA LYS A 196 -7.60 20.04 3.19
C LYS A 196 -9.05 20.20 3.62
N SER A 197 -9.87 19.17 3.43
CA SER A 197 -11.29 19.21 3.79
C SER A 197 -11.53 19.38 5.30
N TRP A 198 -10.55 19.01 6.14
CA TRP A 198 -10.64 19.21 7.60
C TRP A 198 -10.62 20.67 8.04
N MET A 199 -10.31 21.59 7.12
CA MET A 199 -10.48 23.03 7.30
C MET A 199 -11.88 23.54 6.95
N LEU A 200 -12.74 22.74 6.32
CA LEU A 200 -14.10 23.14 5.97
C LEU A 200 -14.91 23.44 7.24
N GLY A 201 -15.51 24.63 7.30
CA GLY A 201 -16.27 25.09 8.46
C GLY A 201 -15.43 25.72 9.57
N ARG A 202 -14.10 25.79 9.42
CA ARG A 202 -13.21 26.52 10.34
C ARG A 202 -12.98 27.95 9.87
N GLN A 203 -12.74 28.85 10.83
CA GLN A 203 -12.50 30.28 10.66
C GLN A 203 -11.14 30.65 11.25
N THR A 204 -10.50 31.63 10.62
CA THR A 204 -9.22 32.21 11.04
C THR A 204 -9.37 33.73 11.12
N GLN A 205 -8.54 34.40 11.94
CA GLN A 205 -8.57 35.87 12.05
C GLN A 205 -8.08 36.55 10.77
N LEU A 206 -7.03 36.01 10.15
CA LEU A 206 -6.52 36.41 8.84
C LEU A 206 -6.88 35.36 7.80
N GLU A 207 -7.20 35.76 6.57
CA GLU A 207 -7.71 34.83 5.55
C GLU A 207 -6.63 33.86 5.06
N GLU A 208 -5.38 34.31 4.99
CA GLU A 208 -4.19 33.55 4.62
C GLU A 208 -3.81 32.45 5.63
N ASP A 209 -4.18 32.61 6.90
CA ASP A 209 -3.96 31.59 7.94
C ASP A 209 -4.67 30.28 7.62
N GLN A 210 -5.69 30.28 6.76
CA GLN A 210 -6.33 29.04 6.31
C GLN A 210 -5.34 28.12 5.58
N ALA A 211 -4.32 28.67 4.93
CA ALA A 211 -3.23 27.90 4.35
C ALA A 211 -2.18 27.53 5.40
N TYR A 212 -1.79 28.47 6.28
CA TYR A 212 -0.72 28.23 7.25
C TYR A 212 -1.10 27.20 8.33
N CYS A 213 -2.37 27.12 8.71
CA CYS A 213 -2.89 26.08 9.61
C CYS A 213 -2.70 24.66 9.07
N LEU A 214 -2.58 24.49 7.75
CA LEU A 214 -2.44 23.17 7.10
C LEU A 214 -0.98 22.73 6.95
N MET A 215 -0.01 23.63 7.09
CA MET A 215 1.41 23.33 6.83
C MET A 215 1.92 22.13 7.63
N GLY A 216 1.58 22.07 8.92
CA GLY A 216 1.94 20.96 9.80
C GLY A 216 1.32 19.62 9.41
N ILE A 217 0.08 19.64 8.91
CA ILE A 217 -0.68 18.46 8.48
C ILE A 217 -0.08 17.85 7.20
N PHE A 218 0.57 18.68 6.39
CA PHE A 218 1.27 18.27 5.19
C PHE A 218 2.78 18.06 5.37
N ASP A 219 3.34 18.35 6.56
CA ASP A 219 4.78 18.35 6.83
C ASP A 219 5.56 19.20 5.82
N VAL A 220 5.03 20.41 5.55
CA VAL A 220 5.65 21.40 4.66
C VAL A 220 6.05 22.66 5.43
N SER A 221 7.05 23.36 4.92
CA SER A 221 7.53 24.61 5.52
C SER A 221 7.52 25.74 4.49
N MET A 222 6.89 26.85 4.83
CA MET A 222 6.80 28.05 4.00
C MET A 222 6.86 29.30 4.88
N LEU A 223 7.42 30.39 4.34
CA LEU A 223 7.43 31.68 5.03
C LEU A 223 6.03 32.32 4.98
N PRO A 224 5.38 32.62 6.12
CA PRO A 224 4.11 33.34 6.13
C PRO A 224 4.29 34.74 5.51
N ASN A 225 3.39 35.09 4.59
CA ASN A 225 3.32 36.39 3.95
C ASN A 225 1.99 37.05 4.29
N TYR A 226 1.97 37.77 5.41
CA TYR A 226 0.76 38.43 5.92
C TYR A 226 0.37 39.62 5.05
N GLY A 227 -0.90 39.68 4.63
CA GLY A 227 -1.45 40.65 3.68
C GLY A 227 -1.60 40.14 2.24
N GLU A 228 -1.35 38.86 1.98
CA GLU A 228 -1.64 38.24 0.68
C GLU A 228 -3.05 37.62 0.61
N PRO A 229 -3.68 37.56 -0.58
CA PRO A 229 -5.00 36.93 -0.71
C PRO A 229 -4.94 35.43 -0.38
N LYS A 230 -5.99 34.90 0.24
CA LYS A 230 -6.14 33.48 0.60
C LYS A 230 -5.81 32.53 -0.55
N ASP A 231 -6.32 32.79 -1.75
CA ASP A 231 -6.10 31.90 -2.90
C ASP A 231 -4.62 31.81 -3.30
N LYS A 232 -3.88 32.90 -3.09
CA LYS A 232 -2.44 32.95 -3.35
C LYS A 232 -1.65 32.19 -2.27
N ALA A 233 -2.01 32.35 -1.01
CA ALA A 233 -1.42 31.57 0.09
C ALA A 233 -1.67 30.06 -0.10
N MET A 234 -2.90 29.69 -0.51
CA MET A 234 -3.27 28.29 -0.78
C MET A 234 -2.53 27.72 -2.00
N SER A 235 -2.35 28.50 -3.07
CA SER A 235 -1.54 28.09 -4.22
C SER A 235 -0.08 27.83 -3.84
N ARG A 236 0.52 28.66 -2.98
CA ARG A 236 1.88 28.45 -2.48
C ARG A 236 2.00 27.19 -1.63
N LEU A 237 0.99 26.94 -0.78
CA LEU A 237 0.92 25.71 -0.02
C LEU A 237 0.87 24.49 -0.95
N ASP A 238 0.07 24.55 -2.01
CA ASP A 238 -0.02 23.47 -3.01
C ASP A 238 1.31 23.21 -3.72
N ASP A 239 2.04 24.28 -4.06
CA ASP A 239 3.37 24.16 -4.65
C ASP A 239 4.38 23.50 -3.69
N GLU A 240 4.33 23.83 -2.39
CA GLU A 240 5.20 23.23 -1.37
C GLU A 240 4.83 21.76 -1.09
N ILE A 241 3.53 21.42 -1.08
CA ILE A 241 3.06 20.03 -0.97
C ILE A 241 3.60 19.22 -2.16
N ALA A 242 3.48 19.75 -3.37
CA ALA A 242 4.02 19.11 -4.56
C ALA A 242 5.55 18.96 -4.50
N GLN A 243 6.27 19.98 -4.01
CA GLN A 243 7.73 19.92 -3.84
C GLN A 243 8.18 18.94 -2.75
N ALA A 244 7.48 18.86 -1.62
CA ALA A 244 7.77 17.90 -0.55
C ALA A 244 7.53 16.47 -1.01
N PHE A 245 6.47 16.24 -1.79
CA PHE A 245 6.22 14.97 -2.46
C PHE A 245 7.36 14.62 -3.44
N ARG A 246 7.78 15.56 -4.30
CA ARG A 246 8.95 15.43 -5.19
C ARG A 246 10.25 15.15 -4.41
N LYS A 247 10.46 15.73 -3.23
CA LYS A 247 11.64 15.48 -2.39
C LYS A 247 11.61 14.08 -1.76
N ARG A 248 10.45 13.59 -1.32
CA ARG A 248 10.28 12.19 -0.87
C ARG A 248 10.52 11.20 -2.01
N LEU A 249 10.05 11.52 -3.22
CA LEU A 249 10.37 10.77 -4.45
C LEU A 249 11.87 10.83 -4.81
N ASN A 250 12.51 12.00 -4.69
CA ASN A 250 13.95 12.15 -4.93
C ASN A 250 14.82 11.51 -3.82
N GLY A 251 14.25 11.24 -2.64
CA GLY A 251 14.84 10.44 -1.56
C GLY A 251 15.00 8.96 -1.93
N PHE A 252 14.29 8.50 -2.96
CA PHE A 252 14.54 7.23 -3.67
C PHE A 252 15.61 7.34 -4.77
N GLY A 253 16.36 8.44 -4.79
CA GLY A 253 17.60 8.58 -5.54
C GLY A 253 17.43 9.24 -6.91
N ARG A 254 17.57 10.57 -6.93
CA ARG A 254 18.21 11.24 -8.08
C ARG A 254 19.65 10.74 -8.16
N ALA A 255 19.90 9.76 -9.02
CA ALA A 255 21.22 9.63 -9.60
C ALA A 255 21.46 10.89 -10.44
N THR A 256 22.42 11.72 -10.02
CA THR A 256 23.18 12.56 -10.96
C THR A 256 23.60 11.68 -12.15
N PRO A 257 23.65 12.21 -13.39
CA PRO A 257 24.12 11.45 -14.53
C PRO A 257 25.53 10.94 -14.23
N MET A 258 25.64 9.66 -13.87
CA MET A 258 26.92 9.01 -13.65
C MET A 258 27.54 8.80 -15.03
N SER A 259 28.35 9.77 -15.43
CA SER A 259 29.43 9.53 -16.38
C SER A 259 30.38 8.49 -15.76
N ASN A 260 30.17 7.21 -16.04
CA ASN A 260 31.19 6.18 -16.24
C ASN A 260 30.53 4.81 -16.41
N GLU A 261 30.58 4.27 -17.62
CA GLU A 261 30.14 2.91 -18.02
C GLU A 261 30.93 1.76 -17.34
N ALA A 262 31.69 2.01 -16.27
CA ALA A 262 32.68 1.07 -15.73
C ALA A 262 32.23 0.27 -14.49
N ASP A 263 31.13 0.61 -13.82
CA ASP A 263 30.67 -0.12 -12.62
C ASP A 263 29.67 -1.26 -12.92
N LEU A 264 29.45 -1.57 -14.19
CA LEU A 264 28.63 -2.69 -14.67
C LEU A 264 29.42 -4.00 -14.82
N MET A 265 30.20 -4.41 -13.81
CA MET A 265 30.65 -5.81 -13.69
C MET A 265 30.86 -6.20 -12.22
N VAL A 266 29.97 -7.05 -11.69
CA VAL A 266 30.23 -8.43 -11.22
C VAL A 266 28.93 -8.97 -10.60
N LEU A 267 28.03 -9.44 -11.46
CA LEU A 267 27.18 -10.60 -11.21
C LEU A 267 27.22 -11.40 -12.53
N PRO A 268 27.39 -12.73 -12.53
CA PRO A 268 27.44 -13.49 -13.77
C PRO A 268 26.16 -13.19 -14.57
N GLY A 269 26.30 -12.69 -15.81
CA GLY A 269 25.20 -12.09 -16.59
C GLY A 269 23.93 -12.93 -16.72
N GLY A 270 24.01 -14.25 -16.48
CA GLY A 270 22.85 -15.13 -16.40
C GLY A 270 21.96 -14.93 -15.17
N ALA A 271 22.47 -14.46 -14.03
CA ALA A 271 21.69 -14.32 -12.78
C ALA A 271 20.82 -13.06 -12.78
N LEU A 272 21.35 -11.92 -13.23
CA LEU A 272 20.62 -10.65 -13.33
C LEU A 272 19.50 -10.74 -14.39
N VAL A 273 19.80 -11.32 -15.54
CA VAL A 273 18.81 -11.57 -16.61
C VAL A 273 17.71 -12.53 -16.13
N LYS A 274 18.05 -13.55 -15.34
CA LYS A 274 17.06 -14.44 -14.69
C LYS A 274 16.22 -13.70 -13.66
N LYS A 275 16.80 -12.79 -12.85
CA LYS A 275 16.08 -11.95 -11.89
C LYS A 275 15.09 -11.03 -12.61
N ARG A 276 15.55 -10.23 -13.58
CA ARG A 276 14.71 -9.32 -14.38
C ARG A 276 13.56 -10.06 -15.06
N ARG A 277 13.82 -11.24 -15.65
CA ARG A 277 12.79 -12.09 -16.26
C ARG A 277 11.71 -12.51 -15.25
N LYS A 278 12.10 -12.95 -14.06
CA LYS A 278 11.16 -13.36 -13.01
C LYS A 278 10.31 -12.19 -12.50
N VAL A 279 10.90 -11.01 -12.36
CA VAL A 279 10.15 -9.82 -11.93
C VAL A 279 9.17 -9.39 -13.03
N LEU A 280 9.58 -9.41 -14.30
CA LEU A 280 8.67 -9.19 -15.44
C LEU A 280 7.54 -10.23 -15.51
N GLU A 281 7.83 -11.50 -15.24
CA GLU A 281 6.81 -12.55 -15.13
C GLU A 281 5.82 -12.26 -13.99
N SER A 282 6.27 -11.69 -12.87
CA SER A 282 5.39 -11.30 -11.75
C SER A 282 4.49 -10.08 -12.05
N LEU A 283 4.88 -9.23 -13.01
CA LEU A 283 4.07 -8.11 -13.51
C LEU A 283 3.06 -8.55 -14.58
N ARG A 284 3.27 -9.72 -15.19
CA ARG A 284 2.46 -10.20 -16.30
C ARG A 284 1.08 -10.64 -15.81
N LEU A 285 0.05 -9.95 -16.30
CA LEU A 285 -1.33 -10.40 -16.17
C LEU A 285 -1.70 -11.28 -17.38
N ASN A 286 -2.34 -12.42 -17.15
CA ASN A 286 -2.71 -13.33 -18.25
C ASN A 286 -3.83 -12.76 -19.15
N THR A 287 -4.69 -11.89 -18.60
CA THR A 287 -5.94 -11.46 -19.23
C THR A 287 -6.09 -9.95 -19.43
N PHE A 288 -5.11 -9.09 -19.12
CA PHE A 288 -5.29 -7.62 -19.20
C PHE A 288 -5.73 -7.07 -20.58
N ASP A 289 -5.47 -7.83 -21.65
CA ASP A 289 -5.85 -7.51 -23.03
C ASP A 289 -7.19 -8.11 -23.47
N ALA A 290 -7.85 -8.92 -22.63
CA ALA A 290 -9.05 -9.68 -22.95
C ALA A 290 -10.20 -8.75 -23.36
N ARG A 291 -10.47 -7.73 -22.54
CA ARG A 291 -11.52 -6.74 -22.81
C ARG A 291 -11.34 -6.05 -24.18
N ARG A 292 -10.11 -5.63 -24.51
CA ARG A 292 -9.80 -5.01 -25.80
C ARG A 292 -10.06 -5.94 -26.99
N LYS A 293 -9.80 -7.24 -26.83
CA LYS A 293 -10.05 -8.27 -27.86
C LYS A 293 -11.54 -8.53 -28.07
N GLU A 294 -12.35 -8.45 -27.00
CA GLU A 294 -13.80 -8.67 -27.06
C GLU A 294 -14.59 -7.54 -27.73
N ILE A 295 -14.09 -6.29 -27.67
CA ILE A 295 -14.73 -5.16 -28.35
C ILE A 295 -14.82 -5.46 -29.85
N LYS A 296 -16.05 -5.55 -30.37
CA LYS A 296 -16.35 -5.87 -31.77
C LYS A 296 -15.50 -4.98 -32.70
N HIS A 297 -14.94 -5.57 -33.76
CA HIS A 297 -14.12 -4.83 -34.72
C HIS A 297 -14.87 -3.64 -35.29
N VAL A 298 -14.22 -2.47 -35.25
CA VAL A 298 -14.76 -1.24 -35.81
C VAL A 298 -14.90 -1.42 -37.31
N ARG A 299 -16.10 -1.16 -37.86
CA ARG A 299 -16.28 -1.16 -39.32
C ARG A 299 -15.35 -0.10 -39.92
N PRO A 300 -14.65 -0.40 -41.03
CA PRO A 300 -13.74 0.57 -41.66
C PRO A 300 -14.43 1.93 -41.88
N GLY A 301 -13.84 2.99 -41.36
CA GLY A 301 -14.32 4.37 -41.50
C GLY A 301 -15.33 4.85 -40.45
N SER A 302 -15.92 3.98 -39.62
CA SER A 302 -16.96 4.39 -38.65
C SER A 302 -16.48 5.35 -37.56
N CYS A 303 -15.23 5.23 -37.10
CA CYS A 303 -14.63 6.13 -36.09
C CYS A 303 -13.62 7.13 -36.70
N SER A 304 -13.49 7.16 -38.03
CA SER A 304 -12.52 8.03 -38.73
C SER A 304 -12.78 9.53 -38.51
N TRP A 305 -13.99 9.88 -38.08
CA TRP A 305 -14.35 11.26 -37.72
C TRP A 305 -13.51 11.79 -36.55
N LEU A 306 -13.05 10.93 -35.62
CA LEU A 306 -12.24 11.35 -34.48
C LEU A 306 -10.98 12.09 -34.94
N LEU A 307 -10.36 11.61 -36.02
CA LEU A 307 -9.14 12.18 -36.61
C LEU A 307 -9.37 13.57 -37.24
N LYS A 308 -10.63 13.95 -37.48
CA LYS A 308 -11.01 15.27 -38.02
C LYS A 308 -11.33 16.28 -36.91
N VAL A 309 -11.49 15.84 -35.67
CA VAL A 309 -11.81 16.71 -34.54
C VAL A 309 -10.59 17.56 -34.20
N SER A 310 -10.76 18.89 -34.16
CA SER A 310 -9.67 19.84 -33.92
C SER A 310 -8.97 19.63 -32.56
N THR A 311 -9.70 19.20 -31.54
CA THR A 311 -9.18 18.82 -30.22
C THR A 311 -8.26 17.60 -30.31
N TYR A 312 -8.68 16.54 -30.99
CA TYR A 312 -7.87 15.34 -31.19
C TYR A 312 -6.62 15.65 -32.03
N GLN A 313 -6.75 16.42 -33.12
CA GLN A 313 -5.63 16.83 -33.96
C GLN A 313 -4.59 17.65 -33.18
N ARG A 314 -5.02 18.54 -32.29
CA ARG A 314 -4.10 19.32 -31.43
C ARG A 314 -3.37 18.42 -30.42
N TRP A 315 -4.06 17.45 -29.85
CA TRP A 315 -3.46 16.49 -28.93
C TRP A 315 -2.48 15.53 -29.63
N GLU A 316 -2.79 15.11 -30.86
CA GLU A 316 -1.92 14.22 -31.66
C GLU A 316 -0.66 14.95 -32.19
N ASP A 317 -0.80 16.21 -32.60
CA ASP A 317 0.28 17.01 -33.21
C ASP A 317 1.47 17.22 -32.24
N PRO A 318 2.70 16.78 -32.61
CA PRO A 318 3.88 16.97 -31.78
C PRO A 318 4.35 18.43 -31.66
N ILE A 319 4.08 19.26 -32.66
CA ILE A 319 4.55 20.65 -32.76
C ILE A 319 3.64 21.59 -31.96
N LYS A 320 2.34 21.29 -31.92
CA LYS A 320 1.35 22.04 -31.13
C LYS A 320 1.30 21.63 -29.66
N TYR A 321 2.16 20.68 -29.26
CA TYR A 321 2.31 20.25 -27.88
C TYR A 321 2.99 21.35 -27.05
N GLY A 322 2.18 22.25 -26.49
CA GLY A 322 2.64 23.15 -25.42
C GLY A 322 2.75 22.38 -24.11
N GLN A 323 3.59 22.86 -23.18
CA GLN A 323 3.77 22.33 -21.81
C GLN A 323 2.47 22.24 -20.97
N GLN A 324 1.31 22.65 -21.53
CA GLN A 324 0.03 22.72 -20.84
C GLN A 324 -0.92 21.53 -21.11
N TYR A 325 -0.71 20.65 -22.11
CA TYR A 325 -1.74 19.67 -22.51
C TYR A 325 -1.23 18.25 -22.82
N GLY A 326 -1.06 17.42 -21.78
CA GLY A 326 -0.74 15.98 -21.91
C GLY A 326 -1.96 15.05 -21.94
N PHE A 327 -3.12 15.52 -21.50
CA PHE A 327 -4.30 14.68 -21.23
C PHE A 327 -5.45 14.93 -22.22
N LEU A 328 -6.07 13.85 -22.69
CA LEU A 328 -7.30 13.86 -23.48
C LEU A 328 -8.36 13.02 -22.77
N LEU A 329 -9.55 13.57 -22.58
CA LEU A 329 -10.69 12.89 -21.99
C LEU A 329 -11.78 12.66 -23.04
N LEU A 330 -12.09 11.40 -23.32
CA LEU A 330 -13.25 10.98 -24.10
C LEU A 330 -14.43 10.79 -23.15
N ASP A 331 -15.35 11.74 -23.16
CA ASP A 331 -16.53 11.76 -22.30
C ASP A 331 -17.77 11.32 -23.09
N GLY A 332 -18.65 10.57 -22.43
CA GLY A 332 -19.95 10.24 -23.01
C GLY A 332 -20.82 9.34 -22.14
N ASN A 333 -22.12 9.37 -22.39
CA ASN A 333 -23.14 8.62 -21.65
C ASN A 333 -22.94 7.10 -21.79
N ALA A 334 -23.64 6.35 -20.96
CA ALA A 334 -23.73 4.90 -21.04
C ALA A 334 -24.15 4.46 -22.48
N GLY A 335 -23.46 3.47 -23.05
CA GLY A 335 -23.81 2.92 -24.37
C GLY A 335 -23.50 3.80 -25.60
N THR A 336 -22.76 4.91 -25.45
CA THR A 336 -22.37 5.80 -26.57
C THR A 336 -21.23 5.28 -27.44
N GLY A 337 -20.49 4.26 -27.01
CA GLY A 337 -19.41 3.65 -27.79
C GLY A 337 -17.98 4.09 -27.43
N LYS A 338 -17.75 4.67 -26.24
CA LYS A 338 -16.44 5.10 -25.73
C LYS A 338 -15.31 4.08 -25.97
N SER A 339 -15.47 2.85 -25.50
CA SER A 339 -14.45 1.80 -25.67
C SER A 339 -14.17 1.45 -27.14
N THR A 340 -15.18 1.64 -28.02
CA THR A 340 -15.01 1.44 -29.48
C THR A 340 -14.15 2.55 -30.08
N VAL A 341 -14.40 3.81 -29.68
CA VAL A 341 -13.60 4.97 -30.09
C VAL A 341 -12.19 4.91 -29.51
N MET A 342 -12.04 4.50 -28.24
CA MET A 342 -10.74 4.31 -27.57
C MET A 342 -9.91 3.22 -28.25
N LYS A 343 -10.53 2.07 -28.57
CA LYS A 343 -9.88 1.00 -29.35
C LYS A 343 -9.41 1.49 -30.72
N PHE A 344 -10.25 2.26 -31.43
CA PHE A 344 -9.86 2.87 -32.71
C PHE A 344 -8.68 3.83 -32.56
N ALA A 345 -8.68 4.71 -31.55
CA ALA A 345 -7.60 5.66 -31.31
C ALA A 345 -6.27 4.93 -31.01
N HIS A 346 -6.31 3.91 -30.17
CA HIS A 346 -5.15 3.07 -29.86
C HIS A 346 -4.65 2.29 -31.10
N GLU A 347 -5.54 1.67 -31.89
CA GLU A 347 -5.15 0.98 -33.13
C GLU A 347 -4.56 1.95 -34.17
N HIS A 348 -5.10 3.18 -34.26
CA HIS A 348 -4.54 4.23 -35.11
C HIS A 348 -3.13 4.60 -34.69
N ALA A 349 -2.92 4.89 -33.40
CA ALA A 349 -1.60 5.20 -32.83
C ALA A 349 -0.59 4.08 -33.11
N LYS A 350 -0.99 2.82 -32.90
CA LYS A 350 -0.13 1.65 -33.16
C LYS A 350 0.21 1.49 -34.65
N SER A 351 -0.71 1.80 -35.56
CA SER A 351 -0.47 1.72 -37.01
C SER A 351 0.47 2.81 -37.55
N ARG A 352 0.57 3.94 -36.86
CA ARG A 352 1.42 5.09 -37.22
C ARG A 352 2.64 5.26 -36.32
N LYS A 353 2.90 4.25 -35.48
CA LYS A 353 4.00 4.19 -34.52
C LYS A 353 5.34 4.48 -35.24
N LEU A 354 6.02 5.55 -34.84
CA LEU A 354 7.41 5.79 -35.25
C LEU A 354 8.36 4.86 -34.47
N ALA A 355 9.62 4.74 -34.91
CA ALA A 355 10.60 3.85 -34.29
C ALA A 355 10.82 4.13 -32.79
N ASP A 356 10.70 5.40 -32.38
CA ASP A 356 10.88 5.85 -30.99
C ASP A 356 9.57 6.02 -30.21
N ASP A 357 8.42 5.62 -30.77
CA ASP A 357 7.15 5.70 -30.06
C ASP A 357 6.93 4.47 -29.17
N VAL A 358 6.39 4.68 -27.98
CA VAL A 358 5.94 3.63 -27.05
C VAL A 358 4.43 3.79 -26.89
N VAL A 359 3.68 2.76 -27.26
CA VAL A 359 2.20 2.81 -27.25
C VAL A 359 1.69 1.73 -26.32
N ILE A 360 1.09 2.14 -25.20
CA ILE A 360 0.58 1.24 -24.17
C ILE A 360 -0.91 1.47 -23.95
N SER A 361 -1.62 0.44 -23.48
CA SER A 361 -3.04 0.58 -23.17
C SER A 361 -3.49 -0.32 -22.04
N TYR A 362 -4.56 0.10 -21.36
CA TYR A 362 -5.28 -0.75 -20.42
C TYR A 362 -6.79 -0.53 -20.57
N PHE A 363 -7.56 -1.61 -20.55
CA PHE A 363 -9.02 -1.59 -20.67
C PHE A 363 -9.60 -2.27 -19.44
N PHE A 364 -10.23 -1.51 -18.54
CA PHE A 364 -10.84 -2.08 -17.36
C PHE A 364 -11.91 -3.11 -17.74
N ASN A 365 -11.89 -4.23 -17.04
CA ASN A 365 -12.84 -5.32 -17.27
C ASN A 365 -13.63 -5.57 -15.98
N ALA A 366 -14.79 -4.91 -15.84
CA ALA A 366 -15.70 -5.13 -14.71
C ALA A 366 -16.13 -6.60 -14.52
N ARG A 367 -15.95 -7.43 -15.57
CA ARG A 367 -16.28 -8.86 -15.63
C ARG A 367 -15.06 -9.78 -15.45
N GLY A 368 -13.85 -9.21 -15.40
CA GLY A 368 -12.59 -9.95 -15.29
C GLY A 368 -12.25 -10.38 -13.87
N GLU A 369 -11.02 -10.83 -13.66
CA GLU A 369 -10.47 -11.09 -12.32
C GLU A 369 -10.25 -9.77 -11.54
N GLU A 370 -9.98 -9.84 -10.24
CA GLU A 370 -9.68 -8.66 -9.40
C GLU A 370 -8.51 -7.83 -9.95
N SER A 371 -7.55 -8.50 -10.59
CA SER A 371 -6.44 -7.85 -11.28
C SER A 371 -6.85 -7.08 -12.54
N GLU A 372 -8.04 -7.31 -13.10
CA GLU A 372 -8.55 -6.57 -14.26
C GLU A 372 -9.47 -5.40 -13.88
N LYS A 373 -9.91 -5.36 -12.62
CA LYS A 373 -10.79 -4.32 -12.05
C LYS A 373 -10.03 -3.28 -11.22
N SER A 374 -8.88 -3.65 -10.69
CA SER A 374 -8.12 -2.80 -9.77
C SER A 374 -7.11 -1.88 -10.45
N THR A 375 -6.85 -0.73 -9.83
CA THR A 375 -5.78 0.20 -10.23
C THR A 375 -4.40 -0.44 -10.11
N LEU A 376 -4.20 -1.32 -9.12
CA LEU A 376 -2.98 -2.12 -8.96
C LEU A 376 -2.69 -2.94 -10.22
N GLY A 377 -3.71 -3.62 -10.75
CA GLY A 377 -3.62 -4.39 -11.98
C GLY A 377 -3.29 -3.54 -13.21
N MET A 378 -3.93 -2.36 -13.32
CA MET A 378 -3.61 -1.38 -14.36
C MET A 378 -2.13 -0.98 -14.33
N TRP A 379 -1.60 -0.56 -13.18
CA TRP A 379 -0.20 -0.15 -13.07
C TRP A 379 0.78 -1.28 -13.38
N LYS A 380 0.47 -2.52 -12.97
CA LYS A 380 1.26 -3.71 -13.37
C LYS A 380 1.29 -3.89 -14.89
N ALA A 381 0.13 -3.83 -15.53
CA ALA A 381 0.02 -4.01 -16.98
C ALA A 381 0.70 -2.89 -17.78
N LEU A 382 0.59 -1.65 -17.34
CA LEU A 382 1.24 -0.51 -18.00
C LEU A 382 2.76 -0.59 -17.86
N LEU A 383 3.26 -0.87 -16.66
CA LEU A 383 4.70 -1.06 -16.42
C LEU A 383 5.26 -2.24 -17.23
N TYR A 384 4.56 -3.37 -17.24
CA TYR A 384 4.93 -4.54 -18.05
C TYR A 384 5.03 -4.20 -19.55
N GLN A 385 4.09 -3.42 -20.09
CA GLN A 385 4.12 -3.01 -21.49
C GLN A 385 5.30 -2.10 -21.82
N VAL A 386 5.58 -1.08 -20.98
CA VAL A 386 6.72 -0.17 -21.21
C VAL A 386 8.05 -0.94 -21.18
N LEU A 387 8.26 -1.77 -20.16
CA LEU A 387 9.49 -2.57 -20.02
C LEU A 387 9.63 -3.68 -21.07
N GLY A 388 8.50 -4.13 -21.61
CA GLY A 388 8.45 -5.08 -22.73
C GLY A 388 8.80 -4.43 -24.07
N GLU A 389 8.30 -3.21 -24.34
CA GLU A 389 8.65 -2.45 -25.55
C GLU A 389 10.06 -1.85 -25.49
N CYS A 390 10.57 -1.55 -24.30
CA CYS A 390 11.89 -0.96 -24.06
C CYS A 390 12.78 -1.87 -23.18
N PRO A 391 13.39 -2.94 -23.74
CA PRO A 391 14.22 -3.87 -22.97
C PRO A 391 15.45 -3.23 -22.31
N ASP A 392 15.94 -2.12 -22.87
CA ASP A 392 17.06 -1.34 -22.35
C ASP A 392 16.75 -0.65 -21.01
N LEU A 393 15.47 -0.40 -20.72
CA LEU A 393 15.00 0.20 -19.47
C LEU A 393 14.71 -0.83 -18.37
N GLN A 394 14.90 -2.12 -18.62
CA GLN A 394 14.66 -3.17 -17.61
C GLN A 394 15.65 -3.12 -16.43
N ASP A 395 16.68 -2.28 -16.51
CA ASP A 395 17.58 -2.00 -15.40
C ASP A 395 16.95 -1.12 -14.32
N THR A 396 15.82 -0.45 -14.59
CA THR A 396 15.03 0.23 -13.54
C THR A 396 14.52 -0.76 -12.48
N ILE A 397 14.35 -2.04 -12.86
CA ILE A 397 14.00 -3.16 -11.98
C ILE A 397 15.18 -3.58 -11.08
N ASP A 398 16.37 -3.01 -11.27
CA ASP A 398 17.50 -3.29 -10.37
C ASP A 398 17.65 -2.23 -9.27
N ILE A 399 16.89 -1.14 -9.35
CA ILE A 399 16.94 0.00 -8.42
C ILE A 399 16.14 -0.29 -7.13
N GLY A 400 15.23 -1.28 -7.15
CA GLY A 400 14.34 -1.62 -6.03
C GLY A 400 14.46 -3.07 -5.51
N VAL A 401 13.88 -3.30 -4.32
CA VAL A 401 13.63 -4.64 -3.77
C VAL A 401 12.24 -5.07 -4.25
N PHE A 402 12.18 -6.11 -5.08
CA PHE A 402 10.95 -6.56 -5.74
C PHE A 402 10.49 -7.92 -5.23
N PRO A 403 9.19 -8.24 -5.36
CA PRO A 403 8.65 -9.53 -4.94
C PRO A 403 9.34 -10.67 -5.70
N SER A 404 9.76 -11.71 -4.97
CA SER A 404 10.34 -12.92 -5.54
C SER A 404 9.46 -14.12 -5.20
N PRO A 405 8.96 -14.90 -6.19
CA PRO A 405 8.11 -16.06 -5.93
C PRO A 405 8.82 -17.23 -5.21
N TYR A 406 10.13 -17.10 -4.93
CA TYR A 406 10.93 -18.09 -4.20
C TYR A 406 11.42 -17.58 -2.83
N ASP A 407 11.11 -16.32 -2.49
CA ASP A 407 11.49 -15.72 -1.23
C ASP A 407 10.21 -15.20 -0.52
N PRO A 408 9.63 -15.98 0.40
CA PRO A 408 8.44 -15.57 1.15
C PRO A 408 8.69 -14.36 2.07
N SER A 409 9.94 -13.90 2.22
CA SER A 409 10.27 -12.66 2.95
C SER A 409 10.27 -11.39 2.08
N ALA A 410 10.12 -11.53 0.76
CA ALA A 410 10.07 -10.39 -0.15
C ALA A 410 8.67 -9.71 -0.12
N PRO A 411 8.60 -8.37 -0.02
CA PRO A 411 7.31 -7.66 0.06
C PRO A 411 6.50 -7.84 -1.24
N PRO A 412 5.16 -7.89 -1.19
CA PRO A 412 4.31 -7.96 -2.38
C PRO A 412 4.35 -6.66 -3.20
N TRP A 413 3.89 -6.71 -4.46
CA TRP A 413 3.72 -5.50 -5.27
C TRP A 413 2.67 -4.59 -4.64
N THR A 414 3.08 -3.40 -4.20
CA THR A 414 2.18 -2.32 -3.75
C THR A 414 2.01 -1.26 -4.83
N LEU A 415 0.98 -0.43 -4.72
CA LEU A 415 0.76 0.71 -5.61
C LEU A 415 1.96 1.66 -5.58
N ASP A 416 2.50 1.98 -4.40
CA ASP A 416 3.65 2.87 -4.25
C ASP A 416 4.86 2.40 -5.06
N ILE A 417 5.21 1.11 -4.96
CA ILE A 417 6.35 0.53 -5.68
C ILE A 417 6.11 0.57 -7.18
N LEU A 418 4.89 0.22 -7.64
CA LEU A 418 4.54 0.21 -9.06
C LEU A 418 4.57 1.62 -9.66
N CYS A 419 3.94 2.58 -9.00
CA CYS A 419 3.88 3.98 -9.44
C CYS A 419 5.28 4.60 -9.49
N ALA A 420 6.10 4.40 -8.46
CA ALA A 420 7.48 4.89 -8.42
C ALA A 420 8.35 4.26 -9.52
N THR A 421 8.22 2.94 -9.72
CA THR A 421 8.97 2.23 -10.78
C THR A 421 8.52 2.68 -12.17
N PHE A 422 7.22 2.90 -12.36
CA PHE A 422 6.67 3.43 -13.60
C PHE A 422 7.19 4.85 -13.87
N ALA A 423 7.12 5.76 -12.90
CA ALA A 423 7.65 7.12 -13.00
C ALA A 423 9.14 7.12 -13.39
N ALA A 424 9.96 6.34 -12.68
CA ALA A 424 11.39 6.20 -12.97
C ALA A 424 11.66 5.64 -14.37
N THR A 425 10.82 4.73 -14.85
CA THR A 425 10.95 4.18 -16.21
C THR A 425 10.56 5.20 -17.28
N VAL A 426 9.48 5.97 -17.06
CA VAL A 426 9.01 7.00 -18.00
C VAL A 426 10.04 8.12 -18.15
N VAL A 427 10.62 8.61 -17.05
CA VAL A 427 11.67 9.65 -17.07
C VAL A 427 12.89 9.24 -17.90
N ARG A 428 13.19 7.93 -17.96
CA ARG A 428 14.34 7.38 -18.68
C ARG A 428 14.04 7.01 -20.14
N LEU A 429 12.83 7.30 -20.64
CA LEU A 429 12.49 7.08 -22.06
C LEU A 429 13.32 7.93 -23.03
N GLY A 430 13.98 8.98 -22.54
CA GLY A 430 14.83 9.86 -23.35
C GLY A 430 14.01 10.57 -24.42
N ASN A 431 14.38 10.42 -25.69
CA ASN A 431 13.66 11.03 -26.82
C ASN A 431 12.41 10.26 -27.26
N ARG A 432 12.12 9.11 -26.62
CA ARG A 432 10.95 8.29 -26.97
C ARG A 432 9.66 8.96 -26.52
N ARG A 433 8.61 8.85 -27.32
CA ARG A 433 7.30 9.43 -27.02
C ARG A 433 6.39 8.36 -26.44
N LEU A 434 5.73 8.66 -25.32
CA LEU A 434 4.83 7.72 -24.66
C LEU A 434 3.37 8.09 -24.95
N GLN A 435 2.61 7.18 -25.56
CA GLN A 435 1.17 7.29 -25.72
C GLN A 435 0.47 6.21 -24.89
N CYS A 436 -0.34 6.64 -23.92
CA CYS A 436 -1.06 5.76 -23.00
C CYS A 436 -2.57 5.90 -23.20
N PHE A 437 -3.27 4.78 -23.37
CA PHE A 437 -4.72 4.73 -23.54
C PHE A 437 -5.36 3.94 -22.39
N VAL A 438 -6.18 4.60 -21.58
CA VAL A 438 -6.83 3.98 -20.41
C VAL A 438 -8.36 4.08 -20.57
N ASP A 439 -8.99 2.94 -20.84
CA ASP A 439 -10.44 2.85 -21.05
C ASP A 439 -11.19 2.48 -19.77
N ALA A 440 -12.27 3.19 -19.50
CA ALA A 440 -13.28 2.93 -18.47
C ALA A 440 -12.86 3.28 -17.02
N LEU A 441 -12.43 4.54 -16.81
CA LEU A 441 -12.24 5.10 -15.46
C LEU A 441 -13.51 5.02 -14.61
N ASP A 442 -14.69 4.99 -15.22
CA ASP A 442 -16.00 4.85 -14.57
C ASP A 442 -16.26 3.49 -13.90
N GLU A 443 -15.32 2.55 -14.02
CA GLU A 443 -15.36 1.25 -13.33
C GLU A 443 -14.59 1.25 -11.99
N CYS A 444 -13.87 2.33 -11.68
CA CYS A 444 -13.15 2.48 -10.41
C CYS A 444 -13.97 3.30 -9.40
N GLU A 445 -13.69 3.09 -8.11
CA GLU A 445 -14.22 3.95 -7.05
C GLU A 445 -13.69 5.38 -7.20
N GLU A 446 -14.48 6.39 -6.81
CA GLU A 446 -14.13 7.80 -7.04
C GLU A 446 -12.77 8.19 -6.44
N TYR A 447 -12.43 7.65 -5.25
CA TYR A 447 -11.13 7.90 -4.62
C TYR A 447 -9.96 7.31 -5.43
N GLN A 448 -10.13 6.12 -6.00
CA GLN A 448 -9.11 5.45 -6.82
C GLN A 448 -8.87 6.21 -8.12
N ILE A 449 -9.93 6.75 -8.74
CA ILE A 449 -9.84 7.60 -9.93
C ILE A 449 -9.01 8.85 -9.61
N ARG A 450 -9.30 9.54 -8.50
CA ARG A 450 -8.58 10.76 -8.10
C ARG A 450 -7.10 10.49 -7.85
N GLU A 451 -6.78 9.44 -7.10
CA GLU A 451 -5.40 9.01 -6.83
C GLU A 451 -4.67 8.69 -8.14
N MET A 452 -5.28 7.88 -9.01
CA MET A 452 -4.71 7.50 -10.31
C MET A 452 -4.41 8.73 -11.19
N LEU A 453 -5.37 9.66 -11.30
CA LEU A 453 -5.20 10.88 -12.09
C LEU A 453 -4.11 11.79 -11.51
N SER A 454 -4.01 11.89 -10.18
CA SER A 454 -2.93 12.62 -9.50
C SER A 454 -1.57 12.04 -9.86
N THR A 455 -1.42 10.72 -9.77
CA THR A 455 -0.17 10.03 -10.11
C THR A 455 0.20 10.22 -11.58
N PHE A 456 -0.76 10.07 -12.51
CA PHE A 456 -0.49 10.34 -13.93
C PHE A 456 -0.06 11.78 -14.18
N HIS A 457 -0.67 12.75 -13.48
CA HIS A 457 -0.30 14.16 -13.57
C HIS A 457 1.13 14.39 -13.10
N GLU A 458 1.51 13.85 -11.94
CA GLU A 458 2.88 13.93 -11.42
C GLU A 458 3.90 13.30 -12.39
N VAL A 459 3.64 12.09 -12.88
CA VAL A 459 4.51 11.42 -13.85
C VAL A 459 4.63 12.23 -15.14
N SER A 460 3.56 12.89 -15.58
CA SER A 460 3.59 13.74 -16.78
C SER A 460 4.47 14.99 -16.59
N ILE A 461 4.52 15.56 -15.38
CA ILE A 461 5.41 16.67 -15.05
C ILE A 461 6.86 16.19 -15.09
N ASP A 462 7.15 15.07 -14.42
CA ASP A 462 8.50 14.51 -14.37
C ASP A 462 9.01 14.11 -15.76
N ALA A 463 8.12 13.57 -16.61
CA ALA A 463 8.40 13.29 -18.01
C ALA A 463 8.74 14.56 -18.79
N ALA A 464 7.95 15.63 -18.64
CA ALA A 464 8.17 16.91 -19.32
C ALA A 464 9.49 17.56 -18.90
N ASP A 465 9.81 17.56 -17.59
CA ASP A 465 11.09 18.05 -17.04
C ASP A 465 12.30 17.30 -17.62
N SER A 466 12.10 16.03 -17.98
CA SER A 466 13.12 15.15 -18.56
C SER A 466 13.13 15.15 -20.09
N GLY A 467 12.29 15.97 -20.73
CA GLY A 467 12.18 16.07 -22.19
C GLY A 467 11.38 14.95 -22.87
N VAL A 468 10.71 14.09 -22.10
CA VAL A 468 9.87 13.00 -22.60
C VAL A 468 8.47 13.51 -22.89
N GLN A 469 7.98 13.28 -24.11
CA GLN A 469 6.61 13.63 -24.49
C GLN A 469 5.63 12.53 -24.08
N MET A 470 4.93 12.73 -22.96
CA MET A 470 3.89 11.82 -22.47
C MET A 470 2.49 12.32 -22.85
N LYS A 471 1.71 11.46 -23.51
CA LYS A 471 0.32 11.72 -23.91
C LYS A 471 -0.57 10.63 -23.34
N VAL A 472 -1.60 11.01 -22.59
CA VAL A 472 -2.54 10.05 -21.99
C VAL A 472 -3.96 10.36 -22.42
N CYS A 473 -4.68 9.34 -22.88
CA CYS A 473 -6.08 9.41 -23.27
C CYS A 473 -6.91 8.55 -22.31
N PHE A 474 -7.89 9.18 -21.66
CA PHE A 474 -8.83 8.54 -20.75
C PHE A 474 -10.22 8.46 -21.39
N ALA A 475 -10.97 7.39 -21.12
CA ALA A 475 -12.41 7.34 -21.35
C ALA A 475 -13.16 7.25 -20.02
N SER A 476 -14.17 8.10 -19.85
CA SER A 476 -15.01 8.12 -18.65
C SER A 476 -16.45 8.55 -18.95
N ARG A 477 -17.35 8.42 -17.98
CA ARG A 477 -18.69 9.04 -17.98
C ARG A 477 -18.61 10.49 -17.49
N PRO A 478 -19.67 11.30 -17.70
CA PRO A 478 -19.72 12.64 -17.16
C PRO A 478 -19.78 12.58 -15.64
N TYR A 479 -18.67 12.93 -14.96
CA TYR A 479 -18.62 13.07 -13.50
C TYR A 479 -18.67 14.55 -13.14
N PRO A 480 -19.67 15.01 -12.38
CA PRO A 480 -19.76 16.42 -11.98
C PRO A 480 -18.66 16.86 -10.99
N THR A 481 -17.96 15.93 -10.33
CA THR A 481 -16.99 16.21 -9.25
C THR A 481 -15.52 15.97 -9.58
N VAL A 482 -15.19 15.25 -10.66
CA VAL A 482 -13.79 14.89 -11.00
C VAL A 482 -13.31 15.70 -12.19
N SER A 483 -12.60 16.80 -11.93
CA SER A 483 -11.94 17.58 -13.00
C SER A 483 -10.52 17.06 -13.24
N VAL A 484 -10.24 16.60 -14.46
CA VAL A 484 -8.87 16.24 -14.87
C VAL A 484 -8.14 17.54 -15.21
N ARG A 485 -7.23 17.98 -14.33
CA ARG A 485 -6.41 19.18 -14.56
C ARG A 485 -5.68 19.05 -15.89
N ASN A 486 -5.70 20.11 -16.70
CA ASN A 486 -4.99 20.18 -17.99
C ASN A 486 -5.44 19.15 -19.06
N ALA A 487 -6.64 18.57 -18.94
CA ALA A 487 -7.21 17.70 -19.97
C ALA A 487 -8.10 18.45 -20.95
N GLN A 488 -8.04 18.07 -22.22
CA GLN A 488 -9.03 18.46 -23.22
C GLN A 488 -10.15 17.42 -23.28
N THR A 489 -11.41 17.86 -23.26
CA THR A 489 -12.56 16.95 -23.30
C THR A 489 -13.18 16.88 -24.70
N ILE A 490 -13.45 15.67 -25.17
CA ILE A 490 -14.30 15.40 -26.34
C ILE A 490 -15.54 14.67 -25.85
N THR A 491 -16.66 15.39 -25.80
CA THR A 491 -17.97 14.80 -25.50
C THR A 491 -18.53 14.18 -26.76
N LEU A 492 -18.68 12.84 -26.79
CA LEU A 492 -19.02 12.08 -28.00
C LEU A 492 -20.36 12.48 -28.62
N GLN A 493 -21.39 12.70 -27.79
CA GLN A 493 -22.75 13.04 -28.24
C GLN A 493 -22.82 14.41 -28.93
N ALA A 494 -21.89 15.31 -28.61
CA ALA A 494 -21.80 16.63 -29.22
C ALA A 494 -21.07 16.63 -30.57
N GLN A 495 -20.52 15.49 -31.02
CA GLN A 495 -19.74 15.43 -32.26
C GLN A 495 -20.62 15.05 -33.46
N GLU A 496 -20.68 15.93 -34.47
CA GLU A 496 -21.44 15.67 -35.72
C GLU A 496 -21.00 14.36 -36.40
N GLY A 497 -19.69 14.11 -36.48
CA GLY A 497 -19.17 12.88 -37.09
C GLY A 497 -19.54 11.59 -36.34
N HIS A 498 -19.79 11.68 -35.03
CA HIS A 498 -20.32 10.57 -34.24
C HIS A 498 -21.79 10.30 -34.57
N ASN A 499 -22.58 11.37 -34.72
CA ASN A 499 -23.98 11.28 -35.14
C ASN A 499 -24.11 10.77 -36.58
N ASP A 500 -23.20 11.13 -37.49
CA ASP A 500 -23.13 10.58 -38.84
C ASP A 500 -22.84 9.07 -38.85
N ALA A 501 -21.96 8.61 -37.96
CA ALA A 501 -21.67 7.19 -37.81
C ALA A 501 -22.89 6.41 -37.31
N LEU A 502 -23.67 7.00 -36.40
CA LEU A 502 -24.95 6.47 -35.93
C LEU A 502 -25.98 6.44 -37.07
N ALA A 503 -26.11 7.51 -37.86
CA ALA A 503 -27.00 7.58 -39.03
C ALA A 503 -26.68 6.52 -40.08
N LYS A 504 -25.39 6.29 -40.36
CA LYS A 504 -24.95 5.19 -41.24
C LYS A 504 -25.30 3.82 -40.67
N PHE A 505 -25.16 3.64 -39.35
CA PHE A 505 -25.54 2.39 -38.69
C PHE A 505 -27.04 2.13 -38.83
N VAL A 506 -27.89 3.11 -38.51
CA VAL A 506 -29.36 3.04 -38.66
C VAL A 506 -29.72 2.69 -40.10
N SER A 507 -29.17 3.42 -41.07
CA SER A 507 -29.45 3.21 -42.49
C SER A 507 -29.07 1.81 -42.97
N SER A 508 -28.01 1.21 -42.41
CA SER A 508 -27.55 -0.13 -42.78
C SER A 508 -28.32 -1.28 -42.12
N ARG A 509 -29.13 -1.02 -41.09
CA ARG A 509 -29.77 -2.04 -40.23
C ARG A 509 -31.29 -1.96 -40.22
N LEU A 510 -31.86 -0.79 -40.46
CA LEU A 510 -33.31 -0.61 -40.59
C LEU A 510 -33.79 -1.21 -41.91
N TYR A 511 -34.96 -1.86 -41.89
CA TYR A 511 -35.59 -2.50 -43.06
C TYR A 511 -35.53 -1.63 -44.33
N GLU A 512 -35.08 -2.22 -45.45
CA GLU A 512 -34.95 -1.55 -46.75
C GLU A 512 -36.34 -1.35 -47.39
N GLY A 513 -36.88 -0.14 -47.24
CA GLY A 513 -38.01 0.33 -48.02
C GLY A 513 -37.76 1.77 -48.44
N HIS A 514 -37.90 2.10 -49.73
CA HIS A 514 -37.73 3.46 -50.25
C HIS A 514 -38.98 4.34 -50.02
N SER A 515 -39.63 4.19 -48.85
CA SER A 515 -40.84 4.94 -48.51
C SER A 515 -40.50 6.22 -47.76
N SER A 516 -41.28 7.28 -47.95
CA SER A 516 -41.15 8.54 -47.18
C SER A 516 -41.27 8.32 -45.67
N ILE A 517 -42.01 7.30 -45.25
CA ILE A 517 -42.17 6.87 -43.86
C ILE A 517 -40.83 6.38 -43.29
N THR A 518 -40.05 5.63 -44.07
CA THR A 518 -38.76 5.10 -43.64
C THR A 518 -37.75 6.21 -43.34
N GLU A 519 -37.73 7.30 -44.13
CA GLU A 519 -36.85 8.45 -43.86
C GLU A 519 -37.28 9.24 -42.61
N ARG A 520 -38.59 9.42 -42.39
CA ARG A 520 -39.09 10.05 -41.15
C ARG A 520 -38.72 9.23 -39.92
N VAL A 521 -38.97 7.92 -39.96
CA VAL A 521 -38.59 6.99 -38.89
C VAL A 521 -37.08 7.04 -38.61
N ARG A 522 -36.22 7.18 -39.63
CA ARG A 522 -34.78 7.35 -39.43
C ARG A 522 -34.43 8.64 -38.69
N SER A 523 -35.05 9.76 -39.07
CA SER A 523 -34.86 11.05 -38.40
C SER A 523 -35.27 10.96 -36.93
N ASP A 524 -36.46 10.43 -36.66
CA ASP A 524 -37.01 10.28 -35.31
C ASP A 524 -36.16 9.35 -34.43
N ILE A 525 -35.59 8.28 -35.01
CA ILE A 525 -34.64 7.39 -34.31
C ILE A 525 -33.39 8.17 -33.89
N LEU A 526 -32.81 8.98 -34.79
CA LEU A 526 -31.58 9.71 -34.51
C LEU A 526 -31.79 10.79 -33.46
N GLU A 527 -32.92 11.49 -33.51
CA GLU A 527 -33.32 12.48 -32.51
C GLU A 527 -33.52 11.83 -31.14
N LYS A 528 -34.31 10.75 -31.07
CA LYS A 528 -34.58 10.05 -29.79
C LYS A 528 -33.36 9.37 -29.20
N ALA A 529 -32.48 8.81 -30.04
CA ALA A 529 -31.27 8.12 -29.57
C ALA A 529 -30.24 9.05 -28.94
N ASN A 530 -30.22 10.34 -29.32
CA ASN A 530 -29.33 11.38 -28.78
C ASN A 530 -27.86 10.91 -28.64
N GLY A 531 -27.32 10.25 -29.68
CA GLY A 531 -25.94 9.75 -29.71
C GLY A 531 -25.68 8.44 -28.95
N VAL A 532 -26.70 7.81 -28.34
CA VAL A 532 -26.57 6.54 -27.61
C VAL A 532 -26.74 5.35 -28.56
N PHE A 533 -25.61 4.76 -28.99
CA PHE A 533 -25.59 3.60 -29.89
C PHE A 533 -26.39 2.41 -29.36
N MET A 534 -26.31 2.13 -28.06
CA MET A 534 -27.04 1.00 -27.45
C MET A 534 -28.56 1.13 -27.59
N TRP A 535 -29.10 2.36 -27.52
CA TRP A 535 -30.52 2.61 -27.72
C TRP A 535 -30.96 2.16 -29.12
N VAL A 536 -30.18 2.54 -30.14
CA VAL A 536 -30.44 2.16 -31.54
C VAL A 536 -30.33 0.65 -31.74
N VAL A 537 -29.34 0.00 -31.12
CA VAL A 537 -29.15 -1.46 -31.20
C VAL A 537 -30.34 -2.23 -30.65
N LEU A 538 -31.00 -1.71 -29.60
CA LEU A 538 -32.18 -2.33 -28.99
C LEU A 538 -33.48 -2.02 -29.77
N VAL A 539 -33.62 -0.79 -30.26
CA VAL A 539 -34.86 -0.31 -30.88
C VAL A 539 -35.02 -0.79 -32.32
N ILE A 540 -33.95 -0.83 -33.13
CA ILE A 540 -34.04 -1.24 -34.54
C ILE A 540 -34.67 -2.64 -34.70
N PRO A 541 -34.25 -3.68 -33.96
CA PRO A 541 -34.90 -5.00 -34.04
C PRO A 541 -36.40 -4.95 -33.72
N MET A 542 -36.83 -4.13 -32.77
CA MET A 542 -38.24 -3.95 -32.43
C MET A 542 -39.04 -3.35 -33.60
N LEU A 543 -38.47 -2.35 -34.28
CA LEU A 543 -39.08 -1.72 -35.44
C LEU A 543 -39.06 -2.64 -36.67
N ASN A 544 -37.94 -3.33 -36.93
CA ASN A 544 -37.81 -4.29 -38.01
C ASN A 544 -38.82 -5.44 -37.89
N ALA A 545 -39.05 -5.96 -36.68
CA ALA A 545 -40.08 -6.96 -36.45
C ALA A 545 -41.50 -6.44 -36.78
N ALA A 546 -41.77 -5.14 -36.59
CA ALA A 546 -43.03 -4.53 -36.99
C ALA A 546 -43.13 -4.34 -38.53
N PHE A 547 -42.02 -3.96 -39.18
CA PHE A 547 -41.91 -3.90 -40.64
C PHE A 547 -42.13 -5.27 -41.30
N GLU A 548 -41.45 -6.32 -40.81
CA GLU A 548 -41.57 -7.70 -41.30
C GLU A 548 -43.00 -8.25 -41.15
N ARG A 549 -43.72 -7.83 -40.11
CA ARG A 549 -45.14 -8.15 -39.91
C ARG A 549 -46.10 -7.31 -40.76
N GLY A 550 -45.58 -6.48 -41.67
CA GLY A 550 -46.35 -5.63 -42.58
C GLY A 550 -47.05 -4.44 -41.92
N ARG A 551 -46.72 -4.10 -40.66
CA ARG A 551 -47.42 -3.06 -39.88
C ARG A 551 -46.79 -1.69 -40.03
N ILE A 552 -46.65 -1.21 -41.27
CA ILE A 552 -45.90 0.02 -41.60
C ILE A 552 -46.44 1.25 -40.84
N TYR A 553 -47.76 1.42 -40.74
CA TYR A 553 -48.39 2.52 -40.01
C TYR A 553 -48.23 2.43 -38.48
N ALA A 554 -47.99 1.23 -37.95
CA ALA A 554 -47.79 1.04 -36.51
C ALA A 554 -46.33 1.32 -36.09
N VAL A 555 -45.39 1.48 -37.04
CA VAL A 555 -43.98 1.73 -36.72
C VAL A 555 -43.79 3.12 -36.13
N GLU A 556 -44.38 4.16 -36.72
CA GLU A 556 -44.31 5.54 -36.18
C GLU A 556 -44.96 5.61 -34.79
N SER A 557 -46.12 4.96 -34.62
CA SER A 557 -46.78 4.86 -33.31
C SER A 557 -45.93 4.09 -32.29
N LEU A 558 -45.33 2.95 -32.67
CA LEU A 558 -44.43 2.18 -31.81
C LEU A 558 -43.20 3.01 -31.41
N LEU A 559 -42.56 3.71 -32.35
CA LEU A 559 -41.43 4.57 -32.07
C LEU A 559 -41.81 5.71 -31.12
N SER A 560 -43.01 6.29 -31.27
CA SER A 560 -43.48 7.34 -30.37
C SER A 560 -43.59 6.85 -28.91
N THR A 561 -43.98 5.59 -28.70
CA THR A 561 -44.09 4.96 -27.36
C THR A 561 -42.77 4.53 -26.73
N ILE A 562 -41.67 4.52 -27.48
CA ILE A 562 -40.36 4.12 -26.95
C ILE A 562 -39.74 5.34 -26.20
N PRO A 563 -39.31 5.18 -24.93
CA PRO A 563 -38.63 6.22 -24.17
C PRO A 563 -37.31 6.68 -24.81
N THR A 564 -36.89 7.91 -24.52
CA THR A 564 -35.58 8.43 -24.96
C THR A 564 -34.44 7.94 -24.08
N GLU A 565 -34.66 7.81 -22.77
CA GLU A 565 -33.66 7.34 -21.82
C GLU A 565 -33.42 5.82 -21.94
N LEU A 566 -32.14 5.41 -21.95
CA LEU A 566 -31.75 4.01 -22.12
C LEU A 566 -32.24 3.12 -20.97
N SER A 567 -32.25 3.63 -19.75
CA SER A 567 -32.77 2.93 -18.56
C SER A 567 -34.25 2.59 -18.71
N ASP A 568 -35.05 3.53 -19.22
CA ASP A 568 -36.48 3.31 -19.43
C ASP A 568 -36.76 2.37 -20.61
N VAL A 569 -35.89 2.32 -21.63
CA VAL A 569 -35.95 1.30 -22.67
C VAL A 569 -35.70 -0.09 -22.09
N PHE A 570 -34.73 -0.26 -21.18
CA PHE A 570 -34.53 -1.55 -20.49
C PHE A 570 -35.76 -1.93 -19.68
N LYS A 571 -36.37 -0.99 -18.94
CA LYS A 571 -37.64 -1.24 -18.23
C LYS A 571 -38.75 -1.68 -19.18
N GLN A 572 -38.88 -1.03 -20.33
CA GLN A 572 -39.88 -1.37 -21.33
C GLN A 572 -39.66 -2.78 -21.89
N ILE A 573 -38.41 -3.17 -22.19
CA ILE A 573 -38.06 -4.53 -22.63
C ILE A 573 -38.43 -5.55 -21.56
N LEU A 574 -38.06 -5.26 -20.30
CA LEU A 574 -38.29 -6.17 -19.17
C LEU A 574 -39.77 -6.28 -18.77
N ARG A 575 -40.60 -5.25 -19.03
CA ARG A 575 -42.04 -5.25 -18.76
C ARG A 575 -42.91 -5.68 -19.95
N ARG A 576 -42.34 -5.84 -21.14
CA ARG A 576 -43.10 -6.12 -22.38
C ARG A 576 -43.88 -7.44 -22.31
N ASP A 577 -43.29 -8.44 -21.66
CA ASP A 577 -43.88 -9.76 -21.45
C ASP A 577 -43.78 -10.08 -19.96
N THR A 578 -44.88 -10.49 -19.32
CA THR A 578 -44.91 -10.86 -17.91
C THR A 578 -44.92 -12.37 -17.70
N ALA A 579 -44.75 -13.18 -18.76
CA ALA A 579 -44.50 -14.60 -18.63
C ALA A 579 -43.13 -14.84 -17.98
N ASN A 580 -43.05 -15.82 -17.07
CA ASN A 580 -41.82 -16.28 -16.41
C ASN A 580 -41.00 -15.16 -15.75
N MET A 581 -41.67 -14.22 -15.06
CA MET A 581 -40.98 -13.10 -14.40
C MET A 581 -40.03 -13.54 -13.28
N ASP A 582 -40.36 -14.62 -12.56
CA ASP A 582 -39.47 -15.18 -11.53
C ASP A 582 -38.18 -15.74 -12.16
N GLU A 583 -38.31 -16.43 -13.30
CA GLU A 583 -37.16 -16.90 -14.09
C GLU A 583 -36.31 -15.73 -14.59
N THR A 584 -36.95 -14.66 -15.07
CA THR A 584 -36.27 -13.44 -15.51
C THR A 584 -35.51 -12.79 -14.36
N GLN A 585 -36.15 -12.66 -13.19
CA GLN A 585 -35.55 -12.07 -12.00
C GLN A 585 -34.31 -12.87 -11.57
N LEU A 586 -34.42 -14.20 -11.44
CA LEU A 586 -33.31 -15.07 -11.07
C LEU A 586 -32.18 -15.05 -12.11
N CYS A 587 -32.52 -15.07 -13.40
CA CYS A 587 -31.54 -14.99 -14.49
C CYS A 587 -30.70 -13.71 -14.39
N LEU A 588 -31.35 -12.56 -14.22
CA LEU A 588 -30.65 -11.27 -14.09
C LEU A 588 -29.85 -11.17 -12.78
N GLN A 589 -30.39 -11.67 -11.67
CA GLN A 589 -29.67 -11.73 -10.39
C GLN A 589 -28.40 -12.60 -10.51
N TRP A 590 -28.47 -13.77 -11.15
CA TRP A 590 -27.31 -14.69 -11.25
C TRP A 590 -26.21 -14.10 -12.12
N VAL A 591 -26.57 -13.45 -13.24
CA VAL A 591 -25.59 -12.76 -14.09
C VAL A 591 -24.95 -11.57 -13.36
N CYS A 592 -25.65 -10.93 -12.40
CA CYS A 592 -25.12 -9.78 -11.65
C CYS A 592 -24.26 -10.15 -10.42
N PHE A 593 -24.66 -11.18 -9.66
CA PHE A 593 -24.18 -11.46 -8.29
C PHE A 593 -23.48 -12.81 -8.12
N ALA A 594 -23.38 -13.63 -9.17
CA ALA A 594 -22.56 -14.84 -9.09
C ALA A 594 -21.09 -14.50 -8.82
N ALA A 595 -20.39 -15.37 -8.09
CA ALA A 595 -18.98 -15.22 -7.70
C ALA A 595 -18.04 -15.12 -8.90
N HIS A 596 -18.44 -15.68 -10.04
CA HIS A 596 -17.81 -15.48 -11.34
C HIS A 596 -18.86 -15.54 -12.48
N PRO A 597 -18.53 -15.07 -13.69
CA PRO A 597 -19.39 -15.26 -14.85
C PRO A 597 -19.72 -16.74 -15.05
N LEU A 598 -21.02 -17.06 -15.01
CA LEU A 598 -21.50 -18.44 -15.14
C LEU A 598 -21.44 -18.91 -16.59
N THR A 599 -21.13 -20.18 -16.80
CA THR A 599 -21.33 -20.86 -18.09
C THR A 599 -22.82 -20.95 -18.43
N LYS A 600 -23.16 -21.21 -19.70
CA LYS A 600 -24.57 -21.43 -20.12
C LYS A 600 -25.20 -22.58 -19.34
N GLU A 601 -24.45 -23.64 -19.09
CA GLU A 601 -24.90 -24.78 -18.30
C GLU A 601 -25.14 -24.36 -16.84
N GLU A 602 -24.17 -23.74 -16.18
CA GLU A 602 -24.31 -23.28 -14.79
C GLU A 602 -25.49 -22.31 -14.64
N LEU A 603 -25.68 -21.35 -15.55
CA LEU A 603 -26.79 -20.40 -15.48
C LEU A 603 -28.14 -21.12 -15.65
N PHE A 604 -28.26 -22.02 -16.63
CA PHE A 604 -29.49 -22.77 -16.87
C PHE A 604 -29.90 -23.59 -15.64
N PHE A 605 -29.00 -24.44 -15.14
CA PHE A 605 -29.24 -25.24 -13.94
C PHE A 605 -29.42 -24.38 -12.70
N GLY A 606 -28.73 -23.24 -12.61
CA GLY A 606 -28.84 -22.27 -11.51
C GLY A 606 -30.20 -21.60 -11.44
N VAL A 607 -30.76 -21.16 -12.56
CA VAL A 607 -32.09 -20.55 -12.57
C VAL A 607 -33.16 -21.58 -12.22
N VAL A 608 -33.11 -22.78 -12.83
CA VAL A 608 -34.05 -23.87 -12.52
C VAL A 608 -34.00 -24.25 -11.04
N SER A 609 -32.81 -24.31 -10.45
CA SER A 609 -32.64 -24.61 -9.02
C SER A 609 -33.17 -23.50 -8.11
N GLY A 610 -33.04 -22.23 -8.54
CA GLY A 610 -33.61 -21.07 -7.85
C GLY A 610 -35.14 -21.05 -7.86
N LEU A 611 -35.79 -21.62 -8.89
CA LEU A 611 -37.25 -21.79 -8.96
C LEU A 611 -37.78 -22.88 -8.02
N GLY A 612 -36.89 -23.70 -7.42
CA GLY A 612 -37.22 -24.65 -6.36
C GLY A 612 -37.15 -26.13 -6.78
N ARG A 613 -37.29 -27.01 -5.78
CA ARG A 613 -37.05 -28.47 -5.91
C ARG A 613 -37.92 -29.17 -6.96
N THR A 614 -39.19 -28.78 -7.09
CA THR A 614 -40.11 -29.40 -8.07
C THR A 614 -39.65 -29.21 -9.51
N HIS A 615 -39.01 -28.07 -9.82
CA HIS A 615 -38.46 -27.79 -11.14
C HIS A 615 -37.20 -28.60 -11.42
N VAL A 616 -36.36 -28.81 -10.40
CA VAL A 616 -35.17 -29.69 -10.48
C VAL A 616 -35.59 -31.14 -10.72
N GLU A 617 -36.57 -31.65 -9.97
CA GLU A 617 -37.12 -33.02 -10.15
C GLU A 617 -37.79 -33.22 -11.51
N ALA A 618 -38.39 -32.16 -12.08
CA ALA A 618 -38.90 -32.17 -13.45
C ALA A 618 -37.74 -32.23 -14.46
N LEU A 619 -36.70 -31.41 -14.27
CA LEU A 619 -35.52 -31.39 -15.12
C LEU A 619 -34.80 -32.75 -15.15
N GLU A 620 -34.68 -33.42 -14.00
CA GLU A 620 -34.04 -34.74 -13.91
C GLU A 620 -34.72 -35.81 -14.76
N ARG A 621 -36.05 -35.72 -14.92
CA ARG A 621 -36.82 -36.65 -15.76
C ARG A 621 -36.58 -36.42 -17.26
N ASP A 622 -36.27 -35.18 -17.64
CA ASP A 622 -36.15 -34.75 -19.04
C ASP A 622 -34.72 -34.33 -19.44
N LEU A 623 -33.70 -34.69 -18.65
CA LEU A 623 -32.28 -34.35 -18.89
C LEU A 623 -31.80 -34.72 -20.29
N GLU A 624 -32.32 -35.79 -20.89
CA GLU A 624 -31.98 -36.24 -22.25
C GLU A 624 -32.47 -35.29 -23.35
N GLN A 625 -33.49 -34.45 -23.06
CA GLN A 625 -34.05 -33.48 -24.00
C GLN A 625 -33.36 -32.10 -23.94
N VAL A 626 -32.50 -31.88 -22.93
CA VAL A 626 -31.78 -30.61 -22.74
C VAL A 626 -30.58 -30.56 -23.67
N THR A 627 -30.76 -29.89 -24.81
CA THR A 627 -29.68 -29.66 -25.78
C THR A 627 -28.96 -28.34 -25.55
N GLU A 628 -27.77 -28.18 -26.12
CA GLU A 628 -27.04 -26.90 -26.12
C GLU A 628 -27.89 -25.76 -26.72
N ASP A 629 -28.62 -26.03 -27.80
CA ASP A 629 -29.49 -25.03 -28.45
C ASP A 629 -30.68 -24.63 -27.57
N SER A 630 -31.19 -25.56 -26.76
CA SER A 630 -32.24 -25.26 -25.78
C SER A 630 -31.69 -24.31 -24.70
N MET A 631 -30.49 -24.56 -24.19
CA MET A 631 -29.85 -23.69 -23.19
C MET A 631 -29.49 -22.31 -23.75
N ARG A 632 -28.99 -22.22 -25.00
CA ARG A 632 -28.74 -20.93 -25.68
C ARG A 632 -30.03 -20.12 -25.82
N ARG A 633 -31.13 -20.77 -26.21
CA ARG A 633 -32.45 -20.14 -26.30
C ARG A 633 -32.96 -19.70 -24.93
N PHE A 634 -32.78 -20.52 -23.89
CA PHE A 634 -33.12 -20.18 -22.51
C PHE A 634 -32.43 -18.90 -22.06
N VAL A 635 -31.10 -18.79 -22.20
CA VAL A 635 -30.35 -17.56 -21.83
C VAL A 635 -30.95 -16.33 -22.52
N SER A 636 -31.26 -16.43 -23.82
CA SER A 636 -31.86 -15.31 -24.55
C SER A 636 -33.30 -15.02 -24.14
N SER A 637 -34.12 -16.02 -23.83
CA SER A 637 -35.52 -15.82 -23.44
C SER A 637 -35.66 -15.31 -22.01
N SER A 638 -34.95 -15.92 -21.06
CA SER A 638 -35.00 -15.58 -19.63
C SER A 638 -34.42 -14.19 -19.35
N SER A 639 -33.39 -13.77 -20.09
CA SER A 639 -32.86 -12.40 -20.00
C SER A 639 -33.60 -11.39 -20.87
N LYS A 640 -34.62 -11.82 -21.63
CA LYS A 640 -35.35 -11.02 -22.63
C LYS A 640 -34.44 -10.38 -23.68
N GLY A 641 -33.35 -11.06 -24.02
CA GLY A 641 -32.35 -10.63 -25.00
C GLY A 641 -31.30 -9.67 -24.45
N LEU A 642 -31.27 -9.44 -23.13
CA LEU A 642 -30.25 -8.59 -22.48
C LEU A 642 -28.96 -9.34 -22.14
N ALA A 643 -28.98 -10.68 -22.15
CA ALA A 643 -27.80 -11.53 -22.03
C ALA A 643 -27.55 -12.34 -23.30
N GLU A 644 -26.27 -12.55 -23.64
CA GLU A 644 -25.83 -13.31 -24.80
C GLU A 644 -24.67 -14.25 -24.45
N LEU A 645 -24.44 -15.22 -25.35
CA LEU A 645 -23.27 -16.10 -25.32
C LEU A 645 -22.28 -15.65 -26.41
N PRO A 646 -21.05 -15.24 -26.04
CA PRO A 646 -20.04 -14.85 -27.01
C PRO A 646 -19.66 -16.00 -27.93
N LYS A 647 -19.18 -15.70 -29.14
CA LYS A 647 -18.67 -16.74 -30.06
C LYS A 647 -17.39 -17.42 -29.57
N SER A 648 -16.62 -16.74 -28.73
CA SER A 648 -15.30 -17.15 -28.24
C SER A 648 -15.31 -17.68 -26.80
N SER A 649 -16.45 -17.62 -26.11
CA SER A 649 -16.57 -18.01 -24.70
C SER A 649 -17.84 -18.82 -24.45
N ASN A 650 -17.79 -19.73 -23.47
CA ASN A 650 -18.97 -20.45 -22.99
C ASN A 650 -19.68 -19.75 -21.82
N THR A 651 -19.17 -18.59 -21.38
CA THR A 651 -19.73 -17.81 -20.28
C THR A 651 -20.83 -16.86 -20.75
N VAL A 652 -21.91 -16.78 -19.98
CA VAL A 652 -23.02 -15.86 -20.23
C VAL A 652 -22.60 -14.46 -19.80
N GLN A 653 -22.96 -13.47 -20.60
CA GLN A 653 -22.70 -12.08 -20.28
C GLN A 653 -23.82 -11.17 -20.77
N PHE A 654 -23.94 -9.96 -20.20
CA PHE A 654 -24.83 -8.96 -20.78
C PHE A 654 -24.35 -8.50 -22.14
N ILE A 655 -25.29 -8.20 -23.04
CA ILE A 655 -25.03 -7.62 -24.36
C ILE A 655 -24.23 -6.31 -24.28
N HIS A 656 -24.31 -5.62 -23.14
CA HIS A 656 -23.57 -4.41 -22.82
C HIS A 656 -23.48 -4.16 -21.31
N GLU A 657 -22.46 -3.44 -20.84
CA GLU A 657 -22.27 -3.15 -19.41
C GLU A 657 -23.37 -2.24 -18.84
N SER A 658 -23.91 -1.34 -19.67
CA SER A 658 -25.03 -0.47 -19.29
C SER A 658 -26.28 -1.20 -18.82
N VAL A 659 -26.43 -2.49 -19.17
CA VAL A 659 -27.50 -3.34 -18.61
C VAL A 659 -27.25 -3.58 -17.12
N ARG A 660 -26.02 -3.92 -16.74
CA ARG A 660 -25.64 -4.15 -15.34
C ARG A 660 -25.72 -2.87 -14.52
N ASP A 661 -25.24 -1.75 -15.08
CA ASP A 661 -25.36 -0.45 -14.42
C ASP A 661 -26.82 -0.12 -14.13
N PHE A 662 -27.70 -0.28 -15.12
CA PHE A 662 -29.13 -0.07 -14.94
C PHE A 662 -29.69 -0.97 -13.83
N LEU A 663 -29.37 -2.27 -13.85
CA LEU A 663 -29.90 -3.24 -12.90
C LEU A 663 -29.41 -3.00 -11.45
N VAL A 664 -28.13 -2.63 -11.29
CA VAL A 664 -27.46 -2.54 -9.98
C VAL A 664 -27.21 -1.10 -9.54
N LYS A 665 -26.47 -0.29 -10.33
CA LYS A 665 -26.11 1.10 -9.96
C LYS A 665 -27.33 2.02 -9.95
N ASP A 666 -28.19 1.93 -10.98
CA ASP A 666 -29.40 2.75 -11.09
C ASP A 666 -30.60 2.13 -10.36
N ARG A 667 -30.37 1.11 -9.51
CA ARG A 667 -31.41 0.39 -8.74
C ARG A 667 -32.56 -0.19 -9.59
N GLY A 668 -32.31 -0.48 -10.86
CA GLY A 668 -33.34 -1.00 -11.78
C GLY A 668 -33.97 -2.33 -11.35
N LEU A 669 -33.21 -3.22 -10.69
CA LEU A 669 -33.77 -4.45 -10.11
C LEU A 669 -34.81 -4.15 -9.02
N ILE A 670 -34.52 -3.19 -8.13
CA ILE A 670 -35.43 -2.81 -7.04
C ILE A 670 -36.68 -2.10 -7.61
N GLU A 671 -36.52 -1.24 -8.62
CA GLU A 671 -37.65 -0.58 -9.28
C GLU A 671 -38.59 -1.56 -10.02
N LEU A 672 -38.03 -2.64 -10.56
CA LEU A 672 -38.81 -3.69 -11.25
C LEU A 672 -39.42 -4.69 -10.28
N TRP A 673 -38.73 -4.97 -9.18
CA TRP A 673 -39.12 -5.95 -8.15
C TRP A 673 -38.92 -5.35 -6.75
N PRO A 674 -39.88 -4.53 -6.27
CA PRO A 674 -39.77 -3.84 -4.98
C PRO A 674 -39.62 -4.77 -3.77
N GLU A 675 -40.04 -6.03 -3.89
CA GLU A 675 -39.88 -7.05 -2.85
C GLU A 675 -38.42 -7.44 -2.57
N LEU A 676 -37.47 -7.02 -3.42
CA LEU A 676 -36.04 -7.17 -3.19
C LEU A 676 -35.49 -6.22 -2.12
N GLY A 677 -36.25 -5.24 -1.64
CA GLY A 677 -35.83 -4.34 -0.55
C GLY A 677 -34.61 -3.46 -0.88
N ASP A 678 -34.10 -2.74 0.12
CA ASP A 678 -32.93 -1.85 -0.04
C ASP A 678 -31.59 -2.61 -0.07
N ASP A 679 -31.50 -3.79 0.56
CA ASP A 679 -30.31 -4.64 0.55
C ASP A 679 -30.33 -5.66 -0.59
N LEU A 680 -30.22 -5.15 -1.82
CA LEU A 680 -30.23 -5.95 -3.05
C LEU A 680 -29.11 -7.01 -3.06
N THR A 681 -27.92 -6.66 -2.57
CA THR A 681 -26.76 -7.54 -2.54
C THR A 681 -26.98 -8.71 -1.59
N GLY A 682 -27.36 -8.44 -0.33
CA GLY A 682 -27.61 -9.47 0.67
C GLY A 682 -28.74 -10.41 0.26
N ILE A 683 -29.84 -9.87 -0.29
CA ILE A 683 -30.98 -10.68 -0.76
C ILE A 683 -30.62 -11.52 -1.99
N SER A 684 -29.82 -10.99 -2.93
CA SER A 684 -29.36 -11.75 -4.10
C SER A 684 -28.45 -12.91 -3.68
N HIS A 685 -27.52 -12.67 -2.75
CA HIS A 685 -26.68 -13.74 -2.18
C HIS A 685 -27.50 -14.75 -1.36
N GLN A 686 -28.53 -14.31 -0.64
CA GLN A 686 -29.45 -15.21 0.07
C GLN A 686 -30.16 -16.17 -0.88
N ARG A 687 -30.65 -15.66 -2.02
CA ARG A 687 -31.30 -16.50 -3.03
C ARG A 687 -30.28 -17.41 -3.74
N LEU A 688 -29.06 -16.92 -4.04
CA LEU A 688 -27.97 -17.75 -4.60
C LEU A 688 -27.62 -18.90 -3.65
N LYS A 689 -27.54 -18.62 -2.35
CA LYS A 689 -27.33 -19.63 -1.31
C LYS A 689 -28.44 -20.68 -1.34
N GLN A 690 -29.71 -20.27 -1.37
CA GLN A 690 -30.86 -21.19 -1.46
C GLN A 690 -30.83 -22.04 -2.74
N CYS A 691 -30.45 -21.46 -3.87
CA CYS A 691 -30.23 -22.16 -5.13
C CYS A 691 -29.13 -23.22 -4.99
N CYS A 692 -27.97 -22.83 -4.44
CA CYS A 692 -26.86 -23.74 -4.19
C CYS A 692 -27.26 -24.87 -3.24
N GLN A 693 -28.02 -24.58 -2.18
CA GLN A 693 -28.55 -25.58 -1.24
C GLN A 693 -29.51 -26.55 -1.92
N THR A 694 -30.48 -26.03 -2.68
CA THR A 694 -31.45 -26.82 -3.42
C THR A 694 -30.76 -27.78 -4.39
N TYR A 695 -29.74 -27.28 -5.10
CA TYR A 695 -28.94 -28.13 -5.96
C TYR A 695 -28.11 -29.12 -5.15
N HIS A 696 -27.49 -28.71 -4.03
CA HIS A 696 -26.70 -29.60 -3.18
C HIS A 696 -27.52 -30.77 -2.61
N ASP A 697 -28.81 -30.55 -2.31
CA ASP A 697 -29.73 -31.54 -1.77
C ASP A 697 -30.24 -32.58 -2.78
N ILE A 698 -29.93 -32.45 -4.07
CA ILE A 698 -30.23 -33.46 -5.09
C ILE A 698 -29.64 -34.82 -4.67
N ASP A 699 -30.45 -35.88 -4.77
CA ASP A 699 -30.01 -37.23 -4.45
C ASP A 699 -29.01 -37.75 -5.50
N ARG A 700 -27.79 -38.03 -5.04
CA ARG A 700 -26.68 -38.53 -5.87
C ARG A 700 -26.17 -39.88 -5.38
N THR A 701 -26.90 -40.53 -4.46
CA THR A 701 -26.47 -41.79 -3.83
C THR A 701 -26.27 -42.92 -4.83
N SER A 702 -26.90 -42.85 -6.00
CA SER A 702 -26.74 -43.79 -7.11
C SER A 702 -25.45 -43.59 -7.94
N PHE A 703 -24.82 -42.41 -7.88
CA PHE A 703 -23.66 -42.05 -8.72
C PHE A 703 -22.36 -41.82 -7.91
N LEU A 704 -22.46 -41.42 -6.65
CA LEU A 704 -21.32 -41.25 -5.74
C LEU A 704 -21.37 -42.38 -4.69
N PRO A 705 -20.53 -43.43 -4.80
CA PRO A 705 -20.43 -44.44 -3.76
C PRO A 705 -20.02 -43.77 -2.44
N LEU A 706 -20.75 -44.06 -1.37
CA LEU A 706 -20.59 -43.51 -0.01
C LEU A 706 -19.22 -43.79 0.67
N ALA A 707 -18.25 -44.38 -0.03
CA ALA A 707 -17.00 -44.84 0.57
C ALA A 707 -15.87 -43.79 0.48
N ASP A 708 -15.08 -43.65 1.55
CA ASP A 708 -13.90 -42.79 1.68
C ASP A 708 -12.71 -43.19 0.77
N THR A 709 -12.98 -43.88 -0.35
CA THR A 709 -11.99 -44.51 -1.25
C THR A 709 -11.37 -43.53 -2.25
N VAL A 710 -11.58 -42.21 -2.11
CA VAL A 710 -10.93 -41.20 -2.97
C VAL A 710 -9.41 -41.32 -2.85
N ALA A 711 -8.87 -41.64 -1.68
CA ALA A 711 -7.43 -41.81 -1.46
C ALA A 711 -6.82 -43.00 -2.22
N ALA A 712 -7.61 -44.03 -2.55
CA ALA A 712 -7.14 -45.27 -3.18
C ALA A 712 -7.30 -45.32 -4.71
N ALA A 713 -8.09 -44.42 -5.31
CA ALA A 713 -8.32 -44.38 -6.76
C ALA A 713 -7.11 -43.80 -7.54
N SER A 714 -6.85 -44.34 -8.74
CA SER A 714 -5.80 -43.82 -9.63
C SER A 714 -6.12 -42.42 -10.15
N GLN A 715 -5.11 -41.64 -10.54
CA GLN A 715 -5.29 -40.28 -11.08
C GLN A 715 -6.19 -40.26 -12.33
N ARG A 716 -6.19 -41.34 -13.12
CA ARG A 716 -7.01 -41.48 -14.33
C ARG A 716 -8.49 -41.69 -13.99
N GLU A 717 -8.79 -42.57 -13.05
CA GLU A 717 -10.16 -42.82 -12.57
C GLU A 717 -10.77 -41.58 -11.93
N ARG A 718 -9.98 -40.82 -11.15
CA ARG A 718 -10.44 -39.53 -10.58
C ARG A 718 -10.79 -38.52 -11.65
N LYS A 719 -9.95 -38.34 -12.68
CA LYS A 719 -10.23 -37.43 -13.79
C LYS A 719 -11.48 -37.84 -14.56
N GLN A 720 -11.67 -39.14 -14.80
CA GLN A 720 -12.86 -39.63 -15.49
C GLN A 720 -14.13 -39.36 -14.66
N MET A 721 -14.11 -39.68 -13.37
CA MET A 721 -15.23 -39.41 -12.47
C MET A 721 -15.54 -37.91 -12.33
N GLN A 722 -14.51 -37.05 -12.31
CA GLN A 722 -14.69 -35.59 -12.32
C GLN A 722 -15.34 -35.09 -13.60
N GLU A 723 -14.97 -35.64 -14.76
CA GLU A 723 -15.58 -35.29 -16.04
C GLU A 723 -17.05 -35.76 -16.11
N GLU A 724 -17.35 -36.97 -15.62
CA GLU A 724 -18.71 -37.50 -15.52
C GLU A 724 -19.58 -36.67 -14.56
N LEU A 725 -19.03 -36.21 -13.43
CA LEU A 725 -19.72 -35.29 -12.51
C LEU A 725 -19.98 -33.91 -13.13
N ARG A 726 -19.01 -33.35 -13.85
CA ARG A 726 -19.14 -32.04 -14.52
C ARG A 726 -20.18 -32.09 -15.65
N THR A 727 -20.24 -33.19 -16.38
CA THR A 727 -21.22 -33.37 -17.47
C THR A 727 -22.63 -33.61 -16.96
N ARG A 728 -22.81 -34.40 -15.89
CA ARG A 728 -24.14 -34.73 -15.36
C ARG A 728 -24.70 -33.67 -14.38
N PHE A 729 -23.82 -32.99 -13.64
CA PHE A 729 -24.20 -31.97 -12.67
C PHE A 729 -23.41 -30.66 -12.88
N PRO A 730 -23.72 -29.88 -13.94
CA PRO A 730 -22.90 -28.74 -14.33
C PRO A 730 -22.77 -27.63 -13.27
N LEU A 731 -23.79 -27.44 -12.43
CA LEU A 731 -23.76 -26.42 -11.36
C LEU A 731 -23.05 -26.92 -10.08
N LEU A 732 -22.70 -28.20 -9.97
CA LEU A 732 -22.24 -28.78 -8.70
C LEU A 732 -20.93 -28.16 -8.22
N SER A 733 -20.01 -27.88 -9.14
CA SER A 733 -18.72 -27.26 -8.80
C SER A 733 -18.93 -25.87 -8.21
N TYR A 734 -19.71 -25.03 -8.90
CA TYR A 734 -20.06 -23.70 -8.44
C TYR A 734 -20.79 -23.75 -7.08
N ALA A 735 -21.86 -24.55 -6.99
CA ALA A 735 -22.69 -24.64 -5.79
C ALA A 735 -21.88 -25.13 -4.57
N ASN A 736 -21.00 -26.12 -4.74
CA ASN A 736 -20.18 -26.59 -3.63
C ASN A 736 -19.10 -25.59 -3.22
N GLN A 737 -18.48 -24.92 -4.19
CA GLN A 737 -17.39 -23.97 -3.91
C GLN A 737 -17.88 -22.69 -3.23
N TYR A 738 -19.01 -22.12 -3.69
CA TYR A 738 -19.44 -20.76 -3.32
C TYR A 738 -20.66 -20.70 -2.38
N ILE A 739 -21.25 -21.83 -1.97
CA ILE A 739 -22.39 -21.83 -1.02
C ILE A 739 -22.06 -21.13 0.30
N LEU A 740 -20.86 -21.32 0.85
CA LEU A 740 -20.44 -20.69 2.10
C LEU A 740 -20.15 -19.20 1.91
N GLU A 741 -19.62 -18.79 0.76
CA GLU A 741 -19.39 -17.39 0.42
C GLU A 741 -20.73 -16.62 0.29
N HIS A 742 -21.67 -17.17 -0.48
CA HIS A 742 -23.02 -16.60 -0.60
C HIS A 742 -23.75 -16.60 0.75
N ALA A 743 -23.52 -17.61 1.59
CA ALA A 743 -24.02 -17.60 2.95
C ALA A 743 -23.41 -16.45 3.76
N ASP A 744 -22.10 -16.25 3.75
CA ASP A 744 -21.44 -15.17 4.49
C ASP A 744 -21.92 -13.77 4.05
N GLN A 745 -22.05 -13.55 2.74
CA GLN A 745 -22.48 -12.28 2.14
C GLN A 745 -23.97 -11.96 2.32
N SER A 746 -24.80 -12.92 2.74
CA SER A 746 -26.26 -12.75 2.87
C SER A 746 -26.73 -12.46 4.30
N VAL A 747 -25.81 -12.44 5.28
CA VAL A 747 -26.14 -12.60 6.70
C VAL A 747 -26.28 -11.25 7.43
N SER A 748 -27.42 -11.09 8.11
CA SER A 748 -27.47 -10.48 9.45
C SER A 748 -27.31 -11.60 10.48
N ASP A 749 -26.57 -11.39 11.59
CA ASP A 749 -26.06 -12.43 12.51
C ASP A 749 -27.04 -13.58 12.86
N VAL A 750 -28.35 -13.30 12.92
CA VAL A 750 -29.41 -14.29 13.20
C VAL A 750 -29.61 -15.31 12.08
N ALA A 751 -29.56 -14.90 10.81
CA ALA A 751 -29.83 -15.76 9.65
C ALA A 751 -28.70 -16.78 9.40
N GLY A 752 -27.46 -16.42 9.73
CA GLY A 752 -26.29 -17.31 9.61
C GLY A 752 -26.39 -18.51 10.55
N SER A 753 -26.84 -18.30 11.79
CA SER A 753 -26.97 -19.37 12.79
C SER A 753 -27.98 -20.47 12.39
N VAL A 754 -29.08 -20.08 11.72
CA VAL A 754 -30.10 -21.02 11.22
C VAL A 754 -29.56 -21.86 10.06
N PHE A 755 -28.84 -21.21 9.14
CA PHE A 755 -28.21 -21.89 8.02
C PHE A 755 -27.23 -22.97 8.50
N LEU A 756 -26.31 -22.61 9.40
CA LEU A 756 -25.27 -23.51 9.91
C LEU A 756 -25.85 -24.76 10.59
N LYS A 757 -26.98 -24.64 11.31
CA LYS A 757 -27.68 -25.80 11.91
C LYS A 757 -28.26 -26.77 10.88
N SER A 758 -28.69 -26.26 9.73
CA SER A 758 -29.30 -27.05 8.65
C SER A 758 -28.29 -27.54 7.60
N PHE A 759 -27.06 -27.02 7.65
CA PHE A 759 -26.04 -27.25 6.63
C PHE A 759 -25.44 -28.67 6.74
N ARG A 760 -25.55 -29.45 5.66
CA ARG A 760 -25.03 -30.82 5.58
C ARG A 760 -23.52 -30.83 5.30
N PHE A 761 -22.73 -30.47 6.31
CA PHE A 761 -21.28 -30.31 6.18
C PHE A 761 -20.55 -31.58 5.70
N ASP A 762 -20.95 -32.76 6.15
CA ASP A 762 -20.36 -34.04 5.73
C ASP A 762 -20.52 -34.28 4.22
N SER A 763 -21.69 -33.94 3.67
CA SER A 763 -21.95 -34.01 2.22
C SER A 763 -21.10 -33.00 1.46
N TRP A 764 -20.95 -31.80 2.01
CA TRP A 764 -20.14 -30.74 1.42
C TRP A 764 -18.66 -31.11 1.31
N ILE A 765 -18.06 -31.66 2.38
CA ILE A 765 -16.67 -32.15 2.39
C ILE A 765 -16.47 -33.23 1.33
N LYS A 766 -17.38 -34.21 1.27
CA LYS A 766 -17.28 -35.33 0.33
C LYS A 766 -17.26 -34.83 -1.11
N ILE A 767 -18.21 -33.96 -1.47
CA ILE A 767 -18.28 -33.38 -2.82
C ILE A 767 -17.03 -32.54 -3.11
N ARG A 768 -16.58 -31.71 -2.16
CA ARG A 768 -15.36 -30.90 -2.32
C ARG A 768 -14.11 -31.75 -2.56
N ASN A 769 -13.97 -32.86 -1.83
CA ASN A 769 -12.87 -33.80 -2.01
C ASN A 769 -12.92 -34.51 -3.37
N HIS A 770 -14.12 -34.86 -3.87
CA HIS A 770 -14.27 -35.44 -5.21
C HIS A 770 -13.97 -34.45 -6.33
N LEU A 771 -14.29 -33.17 -6.14
CA LEU A 771 -14.05 -32.09 -7.11
C LEU A 771 -12.61 -31.56 -7.09
N ALA A 772 -11.85 -31.81 -6.02
CA ALA A 772 -10.47 -31.32 -5.88
C ALA A 772 -9.52 -32.00 -6.89
N GLU A 773 -8.73 -31.20 -7.61
CA GLU A 773 -7.75 -31.71 -8.60
C GLU A 773 -6.47 -32.27 -7.96
N ILE A 774 -6.15 -31.84 -6.73
CA ILE A 774 -4.90 -32.17 -6.04
C ILE A 774 -5.19 -32.79 -4.66
N PRO A 775 -4.60 -33.96 -4.33
CA PRO A 775 -4.81 -34.63 -3.03
C PRO A 775 -4.48 -33.78 -1.80
N SER A 776 -3.56 -32.83 -1.92
CA SER A 776 -3.18 -31.92 -0.83
C SER A 776 -4.25 -30.89 -0.46
N ARG A 777 -5.32 -30.77 -1.27
CA ARG A 777 -6.49 -29.93 -0.97
C ARG A 777 -7.67 -30.72 -0.40
N HIS A 778 -7.50 -32.03 -0.18
CA HIS A 778 -8.55 -32.84 0.44
C HIS A 778 -8.66 -32.49 1.92
N HIS A 779 -9.88 -32.27 2.38
CA HIS A 779 -10.22 -32.22 3.79
C HIS A 779 -10.15 -33.63 4.38
N ILE A 780 -9.53 -33.77 5.55
CA ILE A 780 -9.45 -35.04 6.29
C ILE A 780 -10.84 -35.33 6.87
N GLY A 781 -11.20 -36.61 7.07
CA GLY A 781 -12.51 -37.03 7.60
C GLY A 781 -12.92 -36.42 8.95
N ASN A 782 -11.98 -35.85 9.72
CA ASN A 782 -12.26 -35.17 11.00
C ASN A 782 -12.28 -33.63 10.90
N THR A 783 -12.24 -33.06 9.68
CA THR A 783 -12.24 -31.60 9.48
C THR A 783 -13.50 -31.00 10.09
N SER A 784 -13.37 -29.91 10.85
CA SER A 784 -14.51 -29.24 11.46
C SER A 784 -15.05 -28.08 10.62
N LEU A 785 -16.32 -27.73 10.84
CA LEU A 785 -16.97 -26.63 10.14
C LEU A 785 -16.22 -25.31 10.40
N LEU A 786 -15.83 -25.06 11.66
CA LEU A 786 -15.04 -23.88 12.03
C LEU A 786 -13.70 -23.80 11.28
N TYR A 787 -13.02 -24.93 11.07
CA TYR A 787 -11.80 -24.99 10.26
C TYR A 787 -12.07 -24.58 8.82
N ALA A 788 -13.13 -25.12 8.19
CA ALA A 788 -13.48 -24.79 6.81
C ALA A 788 -13.89 -23.31 6.65
N LEU A 789 -14.55 -22.73 7.66
CA LEU A 789 -14.90 -21.31 7.67
C LEU A 789 -13.66 -20.41 7.78
N ALA A 790 -12.72 -20.76 8.66
CA ALA A 790 -11.45 -20.06 8.81
C ALA A 790 -10.57 -20.18 7.56
N GLU A 791 -10.54 -21.35 6.92
CA GLU A 791 -9.85 -21.56 5.64
C GLU A 791 -10.45 -20.68 4.52
N GLY A 792 -11.75 -20.37 4.58
CA GLY A 792 -12.45 -19.59 3.55
C GLY A 792 -12.55 -18.09 3.81
N ASN A 793 -12.05 -17.58 4.94
CA ASN A 793 -12.22 -16.19 5.39
C ASN A 793 -13.70 -15.77 5.61
N TYR A 794 -14.57 -16.69 6.03
CA TYR A 794 -16.02 -16.44 6.19
C TYR A 794 -16.36 -15.86 7.58
N THR A 795 -16.08 -14.57 7.74
CA THR A 795 -16.11 -13.82 9.00
C THR A 795 -17.49 -13.80 9.67
N HIS A 796 -18.56 -13.56 8.92
CA HIS A 796 -19.93 -13.48 9.47
C HIS A 796 -20.41 -14.85 9.94
N LEU A 797 -20.08 -15.91 9.18
CA LEU A 797 -20.40 -17.28 9.56
C LEU A 797 -19.59 -17.75 10.78
N ILE A 798 -18.32 -17.36 10.92
CA ILE A 798 -17.53 -17.65 12.13
C ILE A 798 -18.22 -17.06 13.37
N ARG A 799 -18.65 -15.80 13.29
CA ARG A 799 -19.37 -15.11 14.39
C ARG A 799 -20.71 -15.78 14.69
N ALA A 800 -21.46 -16.16 13.66
CA ALA A 800 -22.75 -16.84 13.82
C ALA A 800 -22.63 -18.27 14.37
N LEU A 801 -21.54 -18.98 14.07
CA LEU A 801 -21.28 -20.33 14.56
C LEU A 801 -20.91 -20.34 16.05
N CYS A 802 -20.11 -19.36 16.47
CA CYS A 802 -19.54 -19.27 17.81
C CYS A 802 -19.96 -17.98 18.52
N PRO A 803 -21.24 -17.73 18.81
CA PRO A 803 -21.67 -16.47 19.45
C PRO A 803 -21.02 -16.23 20.81
N ASP A 804 -20.72 -17.30 21.56
CA ASP A 804 -20.04 -17.28 22.87
C ASP A 804 -18.54 -17.61 22.79
N GLY A 805 -17.98 -17.70 21.57
CA GLY A 805 -16.59 -18.08 21.30
C GLY A 805 -16.37 -19.58 21.01
N PRO A 806 -15.23 -19.96 20.38
CA PRO A 806 -14.95 -21.34 20.01
C PRO A 806 -14.64 -22.23 21.23
N LEU A 807 -15.20 -23.45 21.27
CA LEU A 807 -14.94 -24.47 22.30
C LEU A 807 -13.61 -25.22 22.04
N VAL A 808 -12.89 -25.62 23.10
CA VAL A 808 -11.64 -26.41 22.97
C VAL A 808 -11.92 -27.79 22.38
N GLY A 809 -11.12 -28.16 21.37
CA GLY A 809 -11.07 -29.52 20.83
C GLY A 809 -11.98 -29.78 19.63
N GLU A 810 -12.74 -28.80 19.15
CA GLU A 810 -13.59 -28.96 17.96
C GLU A 810 -12.86 -28.76 16.63
N SER A 811 -11.56 -28.47 16.60
CA SER A 811 -10.81 -28.31 15.35
C SER A 811 -9.84 -29.48 15.15
N VAL A 812 -10.06 -30.28 14.11
CA VAL A 812 -9.08 -31.27 13.65
C VAL A 812 -9.00 -31.21 12.12
N GLY A 813 -8.17 -30.31 11.60
CA GLY A 813 -7.79 -30.26 10.17
C GLY A 813 -6.28 -30.51 9.98
N HIS A 814 -5.74 -30.30 8.78
CA HIS A 814 -4.30 -30.51 8.50
C HIS A 814 -3.36 -29.72 9.42
N TRP A 815 -3.80 -28.56 9.93
CA TRP A 815 -3.03 -27.69 10.83
C TRP A 815 -3.49 -27.73 12.28
N GLU A 816 -4.28 -28.76 12.63
CA GLU A 816 -4.86 -29.00 13.95
C GLU A 816 -5.85 -27.91 14.44
N HIS A 817 -5.66 -26.62 14.18
CA HIS A 817 -6.52 -25.54 14.69
C HIS A 817 -6.96 -24.51 13.63
N SER A 818 -8.20 -24.02 13.73
CA SER A 818 -8.81 -23.04 12.80
C SER A 818 -8.07 -21.70 12.76
N LEU A 819 -7.60 -21.22 13.93
CA LEU A 819 -6.79 -20.00 14.03
C LEU A 819 -5.46 -20.13 13.27
N CYS A 820 -4.78 -21.28 13.40
CA CYS A 820 -3.52 -21.55 12.70
C CYS A 820 -3.70 -21.56 11.18
N THR A 821 -4.81 -22.11 10.69
CA THR A 821 -5.13 -22.11 9.25
C THR A 821 -5.42 -20.70 8.73
N ALA A 822 -6.22 -19.91 9.45
CA ALA A 822 -6.51 -18.53 9.07
C ALA A 822 -5.23 -17.69 9.02
N LEU A 823 -4.36 -17.86 10.03
CA LEU A 823 -3.04 -17.25 10.08
C LEU A 823 -2.18 -17.65 8.87
N GLN A 824 -2.00 -18.94 8.59
CA GLN A 824 -1.19 -19.40 7.46
C GLN A 824 -1.70 -18.92 6.09
N LYS A 825 -3.02 -18.77 5.94
CA LYS A 825 -3.65 -18.28 4.71
C LYS A 825 -3.64 -16.75 4.60
N HIS A 826 -3.11 -16.04 5.60
CA HIS A 826 -3.14 -14.58 5.72
C HIS A 826 -4.58 -14.01 5.72
N HIS A 827 -5.53 -14.76 6.30
CA HIS A 827 -6.95 -14.39 6.38
C HIS A 827 -7.23 -13.55 7.64
N GLN A 828 -6.93 -12.26 7.57
CA GLN A 828 -7.00 -11.33 8.71
C GLN A 828 -8.42 -11.23 9.30
N ASP A 829 -9.46 -11.18 8.47
CA ASP A 829 -10.84 -11.02 8.96
C ASP A 829 -11.30 -12.23 9.76
N ALA A 830 -10.98 -13.44 9.29
CA ALA A 830 -11.22 -14.67 10.04
C ALA A 830 -10.43 -14.72 11.35
N VAL A 831 -9.17 -14.26 11.36
CA VAL A 831 -8.37 -14.18 12.60
C VAL A 831 -9.03 -13.22 13.59
N GLN A 832 -9.46 -12.04 13.15
CA GLN A 832 -10.16 -11.07 14.00
C GLN A 832 -11.51 -11.62 14.49
N ALA A 833 -12.26 -12.32 13.63
CA ALA A 833 -13.50 -12.98 14.03
C ALA A 833 -13.27 -14.07 15.08
N LEU A 834 -12.16 -14.82 15.00
CA LEU A 834 -11.80 -15.85 15.97
C LEU A 834 -11.27 -15.29 17.30
N LEU A 835 -10.75 -14.05 17.31
CA LEU A 835 -10.07 -13.43 18.46
C LEU A 835 -10.87 -12.26 19.07
N GLN A 836 -12.20 -12.30 19.05
CA GLN A 836 -13.00 -11.17 19.54
C GLN A 836 -12.71 -10.84 21.03
N PRO A 837 -12.54 -9.55 21.38
CA PRO A 837 -12.20 -9.12 22.75
C PRO A 837 -13.21 -9.55 23.81
N GLU A 838 -14.48 -9.68 23.45
CA GLU A 838 -15.56 -10.11 24.36
C GLU A 838 -15.43 -11.57 24.77
N TRP A 839 -14.95 -12.44 23.87
CA TRP A 839 -14.64 -13.84 24.16
C TRP A 839 -13.38 -13.97 25.02
N LEU A 840 -12.36 -13.15 24.73
CA LEU A 840 -11.14 -13.05 25.54
C LEU A 840 -11.44 -12.61 26.99
N ARG A 841 -12.46 -11.78 27.22
CA ARG A 841 -12.89 -11.35 28.57
C ARG A 841 -13.80 -12.36 29.28
N ARG A 842 -14.57 -13.18 28.57
CA ARG A 842 -15.58 -14.08 29.15
C ARG A 842 -15.09 -15.51 29.43
N GLY A 843 -14.02 -15.99 28.80
CA GLY A 843 -13.60 -17.38 28.93
C GLY A 843 -12.10 -17.63 28.78
N MET A 844 -11.32 -17.40 29.84
CA MET A 844 -9.91 -17.86 29.90
C MET A 844 -9.55 -18.80 31.06
N GLU A 845 -10.50 -19.20 31.91
CA GLU A 845 -10.18 -20.19 32.95
C GLU A 845 -9.91 -21.61 32.39
N ASN A 846 -10.53 -22.01 31.26
CA ASN A 846 -10.44 -23.39 30.76
C ASN A 846 -9.91 -23.56 29.33
N ASN A 847 -10.06 -22.56 28.44
CA ASN A 847 -9.96 -22.82 26.99
C ASN A 847 -8.56 -22.58 26.38
N PHE A 848 -7.97 -21.43 26.63
CA PHE A 848 -6.62 -21.10 26.13
C PHE A 848 -5.53 -21.71 27.03
N ASN A 849 -5.81 -21.79 28.33
CA ASN A 849 -4.96 -22.41 29.33
C ASN A 849 -4.74 -23.92 29.11
N ALA A 850 -5.67 -24.67 28.50
CA ALA A 850 -5.44 -26.07 28.13
C ALA A 850 -4.46 -26.24 26.95
N LEU A 851 -4.48 -25.28 26.02
CA LEU A 851 -3.60 -25.19 24.85
C LEU A 851 -2.16 -24.77 25.25
N ILE A 852 -2.05 -23.98 26.34
CA ILE A 852 -0.79 -23.53 26.95
C ILE A 852 -0.25 -24.53 28.00
N LYS A 853 -1.12 -25.17 28.80
CA LYS A 853 -0.72 -26.07 29.91
C LYS A 853 -0.46 -27.51 29.48
N SER A 854 -0.70 -27.91 28.23
CA SER A 854 -0.22 -29.18 27.70
C SER A 854 1.31 -29.14 27.51
N LYS A 855 2.03 -29.11 28.65
CA LYS A 855 3.49 -29.30 28.73
C LYS A 855 3.94 -30.61 28.07
N GLU A 856 3.02 -31.52 27.78
CA GLU A 856 3.27 -32.78 27.11
C GLU A 856 2.72 -32.75 25.67
N LYS A 857 3.64 -32.45 24.73
CA LYS A 857 3.50 -32.53 23.27
C LYS A 857 2.70 -31.41 22.59
N GLY A 858 3.45 -30.42 22.08
CA GLY A 858 3.52 -30.28 20.62
C GLY A 858 2.31 -29.72 19.87
N ALA A 859 1.38 -28.98 20.49
CA ALA A 859 0.25 -28.36 19.78
C ALA A 859 0.68 -27.09 19.02
N LEU A 860 1.58 -27.27 18.06
CA LEU A 860 2.47 -26.22 17.58
C LEU A 860 2.56 -26.28 16.04
N LEU A 861 2.57 -25.10 15.41
CA LEU A 861 2.70 -24.92 13.97
C LEU A 861 3.87 -25.73 13.41
N ALA A 862 3.61 -26.72 12.55
CA ALA A 862 4.65 -27.43 11.81
C ALA A 862 5.20 -26.52 10.70
N THR A 863 6.24 -25.77 11.00
CA THR A 863 7.02 -25.06 9.98
C THR A 863 7.89 -26.05 9.22
N SER A 864 8.27 -25.74 7.97
CA SER A 864 9.13 -26.57 7.10
C SER A 864 10.50 -26.93 7.72
N SER A 865 10.85 -26.29 8.85
CA SER A 865 12.03 -26.54 9.67
C SER A 865 11.79 -27.46 10.88
N ASN A 866 10.63 -28.12 11.00
CA ASN A 866 10.30 -29.00 12.13
C ASN A 866 10.30 -28.28 13.50
N GLN A 867 10.12 -26.96 13.49
CA GLN A 867 10.10 -26.13 14.69
C GLN A 867 8.67 -25.71 15.00
N TYR A 868 8.18 -26.32 16.06
CA TYR A 868 6.93 -26.07 16.73
C TYR A 868 6.88 -24.63 17.33
N LEU A 869 6.03 -23.73 16.80
CA LEU A 869 5.98 -22.31 17.20
C LEU A 869 4.63 -21.89 17.81
N HIS A 870 4.67 -21.15 18.92
CA HIS A 870 3.51 -20.58 19.63
C HIS A 870 2.79 -19.51 18.77
N PRO A 871 1.44 -19.41 18.76
CA PRO A 871 0.69 -18.50 17.88
C PRO A 871 1.14 -17.03 17.95
N LEU A 872 1.41 -16.52 19.17
CA LEU A 872 1.98 -15.18 19.35
C LEU A 872 3.33 -15.03 18.64
N LEU A 873 4.25 -15.99 18.80
CA LEU A 873 5.59 -15.90 18.20
C LEU A 873 5.54 -15.98 16.68
N TRP A 874 4.59 -16.75 16.14
CA TRP A 874 4.35 -16.80 14.70
C TRP A 874 3.79 -15.46 14.20
N ALA A 875 2.78 -14.90 14.87
CA ALA A 875 2.22 -13.61 14.50
C ALA A 875 3.28 -12.50 14.51
N ILE A 876 4.17 -12.51 15.52
CA ILE A 876 5.32 -11.59 15.60
C ILE A 876 6.29 -11.81 14.43
N ARG A 877 6.64 -13.06 14.12
CA ARG A 877 7.61 -13.39 13.05
C ARG A 877 7.11 -12.96 11.68
N GLU A 878 5.83 -13.17 11.39
CA GLU A 878 5.23 -12.85 10.09
C GLU A 878 4.75 -11.38 9.99
N GLY A 879 4.80 -10.61 11.09
CA GLY A 879 4.50 -9.17 11.08
C GLY A 879 3.01 -8.82 11.14
N PHE A 880 2.20 -9.61 11.86
CA PHE A 880 0.77 -9.34 12.06
C PHE A 880 0.52 -8.50 13.31
N ASP A 881 0.87 -7.21 13.24
CA ASP A 881 0.86 -6.31 14.41
C ASP A 881 -0.51 -6.22 15.13
N ASP A 882 -1.62 -6.18 14.39
CA ASP A 882 -2.98 -6.16 14.97
C ASP A 882 -3.29 -7.43 15.77
N VAL A 883 -2.87 -8.59 15.24
CA VAL A 883 -3.07 -9.89 15.89
C VAL A 883 -2.19 -9.99 17.14
N VAL A 884 -0.95 -9.49 17.04
CA VAL A 884 -0.04 -9.41 18.18
C VAL A 884 -0.64 -8.54 19.29
N ALA A 885 -1.19 -7.37 18.96
CA ALA A 885 -1.84 -6.51 19.94
C ALA A 885 -3.04 -7.20 20.63
N ILE A 886 -3.91 -7.85 19.86
CA ILE A 886 -5.08 -8.58 20.39
C ILE A 886 -4.64 -9.72 21.32
N LEU A 887 -3.65 -10.51 20.91
CA LEU A 887 -3.13 -11.62 21.71
C LEU A 887 -2.48 -11.10 23.01
N LEU A 888 -1.72 -10.01 22.94
CA LEU A 888 -1.06 -9.41 24.09
C LEU A 888 -2.05 -8.79 25.10
N ASP A 889 -3.17 -8.22 24.64
CA ASP A 889 -4.22 -7.69 25.51
C ASP A 889 -5.06 -8.78 26.22
N ALA A 890 -4.79 -10.07 25.97
CA ALA A 890 -5.47 -11.18 26.63
C ALA A 890 -4.98 -11.36 28.09
N PRO A 891 -5.86 -11.27 29.11
CA PRO A 891 -5.51 -11.38 30.53
C PRO A 891 -4.59 -12.53 30.99
N ASP A 892 -4.59 -13.68 30.31
CA ASP A 892 -3.89 -14.91 30.75
C ASP A 892 -2.74 -15.33 29.82
N LEU A 893 -2.37 -14.51 28.82
CA LEU A 893 -1.26 -14.85 27.93
C LEU A 893 0.08 -14.56 28.62
N GLU A 894 0.89 -15.59 28.85
CA GLU A 894 2.28 -15.44 29.29
C GLU A 894 3.22 -15.40 28.06
N PRO A 895 3.75 -14.23 27.65
CA PRO A 895 4.66 -14.11 26.51
C PRO A 895 6.08 -14.62 26.79
N ASP A 896 6.34 -15.13 28.00
CA ASP A 896 7.59 -15.78 28.38
C ASP A 896 7.76 -17.19 27.77
N ALA A 897 6.85 -17.61 26.87
CA ALA A 897 7.02 -18.80 26.06
C ALA A 897 8.30 -18.70 25.21
N VAL A 898 9.33 -19.42 25.62
CA VAL A 898 10.59 -19.55 24.89
C VAL A 898 10.54 -20.74 23.94
N THR A 899 11.03 -20.54 22.72
CA THR A 899 11.29 -21.66 21.81
C THR A 899 12.40 -22.58 22.36
N HIS A 900 12.58 -23.77 21.77
CA HIS A 900 13.72 -24.66 22.07
C HIS A 900 15.10 -24.01 21.85
N LEU A 901 15.17 -22.86 21.16
CA LEU A 901 16.38 -22.05 20.96
C LEU A 901 16.55 -20.94 22.02
N GLY A 902 15.66 -20.88 23.02
CA GLY A 902 15.65 -19.83 24.04
C GLY A 902 15.13 -18.48 23.53
N ARG A 903 14.54 -18.42 22.33
CA ARG A 903 13.98 -17.18 21.76
C ARG A 903 12.59 -16.91 22.33
N ASP A 904 12.39 -15.72 22.90
CA ASP A 904 11.14 -15.20 23.45
C ASP A 904 10.43 -14.22 22.49
N ALA A 905 9.25 -13.73 22.87
CA ALA A 905 8.47 -12.77 22.09
C ALA A 905 9.26 -11.49 21.76
N LEU A 906 10.07 -10.98 22.70
CA LEU A 906 10.86 -9.77 22.49
C LEU A 906 11.99 -9.97 21.47
N SER A 907 12.64 -11.14 21.48
CA SER A 907 13.68 -11.47 20.48
C SER A 907 13.13 -11.63 19.06
N PHE A 908 11.92 -12.18 18.92
CA PHE A 908 11.21 -12.22 17.63
C PHE A 908 10.74 -10.83 17.22
N ALA A 909 10.25 -10.03 18.16
CA ALA A 909 9.81 -8.66 17.90
C ALA A 909 10.97 -7.78 17.45
N ALA A 910 12.14 -7.94 18.05
CA ALA A 910 13.34 -7.23 17.66
C ALA A 910 13.85 -7.64 16.26
N GLU A 911 13.61 -8.88 15.84
CA GLU A 911 13.91 -9.36 14.49
C GLU A 911 12.91 -8.85 13.44
N SER A 912 11.61 -8.98 13.72
CA SER A 912 10.55 -8.58 12.78
C SER A 912 10.34 -7.07 12.73
N GLY A 913 10.64 -6.35 13.81
CA GLY A 913 10.37 -4.92 13.98
C GLY A 913 9.02 -4.60 14.63
N CYS A 914 8.38 -5.57 15.30
CA CYS A 914 7.06 -5.41 15.92
C CYS A 914 7.11 -4.62 17.24
N GLU A 915 6.88 -3.30 17.18
CA GLU A 915 6.94 -2.42 18.36
C GLU A 915 5.84 -2.70 19.40
N ALA A 916 4.69 -3.25 18.98
CA ALA A 916 3.56 -3.57 19.85
C ALA A 916 3.96 -4.45 21.04
N VAL A 917 4.87 -5.42 20.81
CA VAL A 917 5.41 -6.29 21.86
C VAL A 917 6.20 -5.49 22.89
N VAL A 918 7.01 -4.54 22.43
CA VAL A 918 7.84 -3.70 23.32
C VAL A 918 6.96 -2.80 24.18
N TYR A 919 5.96 -2.13 23.58
CA TYR A 919 4.99 -1.32 24.31
C TYR A 919 4.21 -2.12 25.35
N TRP A 920 3.88 -3.38 25.05
CA TRP A 920 3.25 -4.26 26.03
C TRP A 920 4.17 -4.59 27.22
N TYR A 921 5.44 -4.92 26.97
CA TYR A 921 6.42 -5.15 28.04
C TYR A 921 6.65 -3.90 28.90
N ILE A 922 6.59 -2.70 28.29
CA ILE A 922 6.65 -1.42 28.99
C ILE A 922 5.41 -1.23 29.87
N ARG A 923 4.20 -1.39 29.31
CA ARG A 923 2.92 -1.22 30.01
C ARG A 923 2.77 -2.17 31.20
N THR A 924 3.30 -3.38 31.09
CA THR A 924 3.25 -4.40 32.15
C THR A 924 4.39 -4.27 33.17
N GLY A 925 5.34 -3.35 32.97
CA GLY A 925 6.50 -3.17 33.84
C GLY A 925 7.51 -4.34 33.78
N ARG A 926 7.45 -5.18 32.74
CA ARG A 926 8.27 -6.39 32.60
C ARG A 926 9.50 -6.19 31.70
N ILE A 927 9.69 -5.00 31.13
CA ILE A 927 10.71 -4.71 30.12
C ILE A 927 12.15 -4.97 30.60
N GLU A 928 12.49 -4.63 31.85
CA GLU A 928 13.87 -4.74 32.37
C GLU A 928 14.39 -6.19 32.38
N THR A 929 13.52 -7.15 32.71
CA THR A 929 13.90 -8.58 32.75
C THR A 929 14.02 -9.18 31.35
N ALA A 930 13.32 -8.64 30.36
CA ALA A 930 13.29 -9.15 28.99
C ALA A 930 14.43 -8.58 28.12
N LEU A 931 14.80 -7.31 28.30
CA LEU A 931 15.81 -6.61 27.48
C LEU A 931 17.19 -7.27 27.47
N ASN A 932 17.56 -7.92 28.57
CA ASN A 932 18.89 -8.51 28.77
C ASN A 932 18.90 -10.04 28.63
N LYS A 933 17.75 -10.67 28.32
CA LYS A 933 17.70 -12.11 28.04
C LYS A 933 18.48 -12.40 26.77
N LYS A 934 19.40 -13.36 26.86
CA LYS A 934 20.16 -13.83 25.71
C LYS A 934 19.44 -15.02 25.09
N ALA A 935 19.31 -14.98 23.76
CA ALA A 935 18.73 -16.06 22.97
C ALA A 935 19.75 -16.59 21.97
N THR A 936 19.65 -17.87 21.61
CA THR A 936 20.62 -18.51 20.70
C THR A 936 20.46 -17.96 19.28
N SER A 937 21.57 -17.52 18.69
CA SER A 937 21.70 -17.16 17.28
C SER A 937 22.77 -18.01 16.59
N TYR A 938 22.83 -17.95 15.25
CA TYR A 938 23.89 -18.61 14.47
C TYR A 938 25.31 -18.17 14.88
N TYR A 939 25.45 -16.97 15.45
CA TYR A 939 26.74 -16.36 15.83
C TYR A 939 26.97 -16.33 17.34
N GLY A 940 26.20 -17.11 18.12
CA GLY A 940 26.27 -17.16 19.58
C GLY A 940 25.04 -16.58 20.26
N GLU A 941 25.15 -16.27 21.55
CA GLU A 941 24.05 -15.74 22.37
C GLU A 941 23.83 -14.24 22.13
N TRP A 942 22.65 -13.85 21.63
CA TRP A 942 22.30 -12.47 21.29
C TRP A 942 21.14 -11.95 22.15
N THR A 943 21.23 -10.69 22.53
CA THR A 943 20.14 -9.91 23.15
C THR A 943 19.17 -9.38 22.08
N PRO A 944 17.92 -9.01 22.43
CA PRO A 944 16.96 -8.42 21.50
C PRO A 944 17.55 -7.25 20.70
N ILE A 945 18.28 -6.34 21.35
CA ILE A 945 18.91 -5.21 20.67
C ILE A 945 19.94 -5.64 19.61
N GLN A 946 20.67 -6.74 19.82
CA GLN A 946 21.61 -7.26 18.82
C GLN A 946 20.89 -7.82 17.59
N PHE A 947 19.71 -8.45 17.75
CA PHE A 947 18.86 -8.85 16.62
C PHE A 947 18.39 -7.63 15.81
N ALA A 948 17.88 -6.60 16.50
CA ALA A 948 17.43 -5.37 15.85
C ALA A 948 18.58 -4.66 15.09
N ILE A 949 19.77 -4.57 15.71
CA ILE A 949 20.96 -3.98 15.09
C ILE A 949 21.40 -4.79 13.87
N ALA A 950 21.51 -6.12 13.97
CA ALA A 950 22.00 -6.95 12.87
C ALA A 950 21.11 -6.84 11.61
N LEU A 951 19.80 -6.68 11.81
CA LEU A 951 18.80 -6.57 10.75
C LEU A 951 18.56 -5.13 10.29
N GLY A 952 19.07 -4.13 11.02
CA GLY A 952 18.92 -2.72 10.66
C GLY A 952 17.54 -2.15 11.00
N ARG A 953 16.91 -2.61 12.08
CA ARG A 953 15.60 -2.13 12.54
C ARG A 953 15.75 -0.84 13.34
N GLU A 954 15.93 0.28 12.67
CA GLU A 954 16.25 1.59 13.28
C GLU A 954 15.28 2.01 14.39
N SER A 955 13.97 2.04 14.12
CA SER A 955 12.95 2.41 15.13
C SER A 955 12.97 1.49 16.35
N MET A 956 13.13 0.18 16.13
CA MET A 956 13.22 -0.82 17.19
C MET A 956 14.49 -0.65 18.03
N VAL A 957 15.63 -0.33 17.41
CA VAL A 957 16.87 -0.02 18.15
C VAL A 957 16.67 1.22 19.02
N ASP A 958 16.09 2.28 18.47
CA ASP A 958 15.83 3.52 19.20
C ASP A 958 14.87 3.30 20.38
N LEU A 959 13.81 2.50 20.16
CA LEU A 959 12.81 2.13 21.17
C LEU A 959 13.42 1.28 22.30
N LEU A 960 14.19 0.24 21.98
CA LEU A 960 14.85 -0.61 22.99
C LEU A 960 15.86 0.19 23.81
N LEU A 961 16.66 1.06 23.17
CA LEU A 961 17.62 1.93 23.86
C LEU A 961 16.94 2.97 24.74
N GLY A 962 15.81 3.55 24.29
CA GLY A 962 15.02 4.50 25.07
C GLY A 962 14.44 3.90 26.35
N ASN A 963 14.30 2.58 26.40
CA ASN A 963 13.73 1.85 27.53
C ASN A 963 14.78 1.06 28.35
N GLY A 964 16.06 1.45 28.27
CA GLY A 964 17.10 0.93 29.16
C GLY A 964 17.84 -0.32 28.67
N ALA A 965 17.81 -0.64 27.37
CA ALA A 965 18.70 -1.65 26.81
C ALA A 965 20.17 -1.27 27.05
N ASN A 966 20.96 -2.19 27.61
CA ASN A 966 22.31 -1.88 28.07
C ASN A 966 23.28 -1.60 26.91
N LEU A 967 23.80 -0.38 26.87
CA LEU A 967 24.83 0.08 25.92
C LEU A 967 26.25 -0.39 26.30
N SER A 968 26.51 -0.60 27.59
CA SER A 968 27.86 -0.73 28.17
C SER A 968 28.34 -2.17 28.42
N GLY A 969 27.45 -3.17 28.27
CA GLY A 969 27.71 -4.56 28.64
C GLY A 969 28.15 -5.50 27.51
N ASN A 970 28.12 -5.05 26.25
CA ASN A 970 28.47 -5.85 25.07
C ASN A 970 29.31 -4.97 24.12
N ALA A 971 30.64 -5.08 24.17
CA ALA A 971 31.61 -4.28 23.41
C ALA A 971 31.57 -4.50 21.87
N THR A 972 30.39 -4.65 21.26
CA THR A 972 30.24 -5.06 19.86
C THR A 972 28.96 -4.52 19.19
N LEU A 973 28.22 -3.57 19.79
CA LEU A 973 27.01 -3.02 19.13
C LEU A 973 27.37 -2.15 17.92
N LEU A 974 28.31 -1.20 18.09
CA LEU A 974 28.78 -0.34 17.02
C LEU A 974 29.56 -1.15 15.96
N HIS A 975 30.38 -2.11 16.39
CA HIS A 975 31.08 -3.06 15.51
C HIS A 975 30.10 -3.91 14.69
N LEU A 976 29.03 -4.42 15.32
CA LEU A 976 28.00 -5.20 14.62
C LEU A 976 27.24 -4.34 13.60
N ALA A 977 26.85 -3.11 13.97
CA ALA A 977 26.19 -2.18 13.05
C ALA A 977 27.09 -1.86 11.84
N ALA A 978 28.37 -1.56 12.10
CA ALA A 978 29.36 -1.24 11.07
C ALA A 978 29.68 -2.45 10.17
N GLY A 979 29.94 -3.62 10.77
CA GLY A 979 30.21 -4.88 10.09
C GLY A 979 29.02 -5.50 9.36
N ARG A 980 27.80 -4.95 9.53
CA ARG A 980 26.59 -5.31 8.76
C ARG A 980 26.13 -4.18 7.82
N GLY A 981 26.84 -3.06 7.77
CA GLY A 981 26.52 -1.93 6.91
C GLY A 981 25.27 -1.15 7.31
N ARG A 982 24.83 -1.21 8.57
CA ARG A 982 23.59 -0.61 9.06
C ARG A 982 23.81 0.86 9.43
N CYS A 983 23.85 1.72 8.43
CA CYS A 983 24.28 3.11 8.57
C CYS A 983 23.37 3.95 9.48
N GLY A 984 22.04 3.83 9.36
CA GLY A 984 21.13 4.57 10.25
C GLY A 984 21.25 4.10 11.70
N VAL A 985 21.46 2.80 11.93
CA VAL A 985 21.77 2.27 13.26
C VAL A 985 23.10 2.79 13.81
N VAL A 986 24.14 2.94 12.98
CA VAL A 986 25.41 3.58 13.38
C VAL A 986 25.16 5.00 13.88
N TYR A 987 24.34 5.78 13.17
CA TYR A 987 23.99 7.13 13.63
C TYR A 987 23.21 7.12 14.94
N ILE A 988 22.20 6.26 15.09
CA ILE A 988 21.43 6.13 16.33
C ILE A 988 22.36 5.78 17.50
N LEU A 989 23.24 4.80 17.34
CA LEU A 989 24.17 4.39 18.41
C LEU A 989 25.12 5.53 18.82
N LEU A 990 25.65 6.28 17.87
CA LEU A 990 26.53 7.43 18.13
C LEU A 990 25.76 8.59 18.79
N ASP A 991 24.55 8.87 18.33
CA ASP A 991 23.69 9.93 18.87
C ASP A 991 23.21 9.60 20.31
N ARG A 992 23.12 8.31 20.66
CA ARG A 992 22.89 7.81 22.03
C ARG A 992 24.16 7.76 22.89
N GLY A 993 25.28 8.30 22.41
CA GLY A 993 26.51 8.49 23.18
C GLY A 993 27.43 7.29 23.28
N ILE A 994 27.32 6.29 22.39
CA ILE A 994 28.38 5.26 22.27
C ILE A 994 29.66 5.93 21.80
N ASP A 995 30.77 5.62 22.48
CA ASP A 995 32.10 6.07 22.07
C ASP A 995 32.46 5.46 20.70
N ILE A 996 32.73 6.32 19.73
CA ILE A 996 33.08 5.93 18.36
C ILE A 996 34.39 5.13 18.31
N GLU A 997 35.27 5.34 19.29
CA GLU A 997 36.56 4.66 19.44
C GLU A 997 36.50 3.41 20.32
N THR A 998 35.30 2.92 20.62
CA THR A 998 35.14 1.66 21.37
C THR A 998 35.90 0.53 20.68
N ARG A 999 36.73 -0.17 21.47
CA ARG A 999 37.55 -1.29 21.00
C ARG A 999 37.00 -2.63 21.46
N ASP A 1000 37.06 -3.62 20.58
CA ASP A 1000 36.73 -5.01 20.94
C ASP A 1000 37.92 -5.72 21.61
N SER A 1001 37.83 -7.04 21.79
CA SER A 1001 38.89 -7.86 22.40
C SER A 1001 40.17 -7.98 21.57
N GLN A 1002 40.14 -7.63 20.29
CA GLN A 1002 41.31 -7.54 19.39
C GLN A 1002 41.80 -6.09 19.24
N GLY A 1003 41.26 -5.15 20.03
CA GLY A 1003 41.56 -3.74 19.90
C GLY A 1003 40.99 -3.09 18.65
N ASP A 1004 40.18 -3.80 17.86
CA ASP A 1004 39.56 -3.30 16.64
C ASP A 1004 38.45 -2.30 16.98
N THR A 1005 38.42 -1.17 16.28
CA THR A 1005 37.30 -0.22 16.33
C THR A 1005 36.22 -0.60 15.32
N ALA A 1006 35.06 0.07 15.35
CA ALA A 1006 34.00 -0.16 14.36
C ALA A 1006 34.47 0.11 12.90
N LEU A 1007 35.50 0.95 12.72
CA LEU A 1007 36.13 1.19 11.43
C LEU A 1007 36.74 -0.09 10.84
N PHE A 1008 37.40 -0.92 11.65
CA PHE A 1008 37.97 -2.20 11.20
C PHE A 1008 36.89 -3.14 10.67
N TYR A 1009 35.76 -3.22 11.35
CA TYR A 1009 34.62 -4.04 10.93
C TYR A 1009 34.02 -3.54 9.61
N ALA A 1010 33.88 -2.22 9.43
CA ALA A 1010 33.38 -1.66 8.18
C ALA A 1010 34.31 -1.97 6.98
N VAL A 1011 35.63 -1.95 7.18
CA VAL A 1011 36.62 -2.28 6.13
C VAL A 1011 36.65 -3.78 5.86
N ARG A 1012 36.80 -4.61 6.89
CA ARG A 1012 36.87 -6.08 6.79
C ARG A 1012 35.61 -6.68 6.15
N SER A 1013 34.44 -6.13 6.48
CA SER A 1013 33.14 -6.55 5.91
C SER A 1013 32.77 -5.81 4.62
N ARG A 1014 33.63 -4.91 4.13
CA ARG A 1014 33.48 -4.15 2.87
C ARG A 1014 32.19 -3.31 2.79
N PHE A 1015 31.80 -2.66 3.88
CA PHE A 1015 30.67 -1.73 3.95
C PHE A 1015 31.08 -0.25 3.90
N LYS A 1016 31.32 0.27 2.69
CA LYS A 1016 31.86 1.63 2.46
C LYS A 1016 30.99 2.74 3.04
N LYS A 1017 29.66 2.58 3.01
CA LYS A 1017 28.73 3.57 3.57
C LYS A 1017 28.83 3.66 5.09
N ALA A 1018 29.02 2.53 5.77
CA ALA A 1018 29.22 2.51 7.23
C ALA A 1018 30.60 3.09 7.58
N LEU A 1019 31.63 2.79 6.78
CA LEU A 1019 32.95 3.40 6.92
C LEU A 1019 32.87 4.94 6.77
N GLN A 1020 32.19 5.42 5.72
CA GLN A 1020 31.94 6.86 5.51
C GLN A 1020 31.18 7.48 6.69
N ALA A 1021 30.14 6.82 7.19
CA ALA A 1021 29.34 7.32 8.31
C ALA A 1021 30.17 7.46 9.60
N LEU A 1022 31.05 6.50 9.90
CA LEU A 1022 31.95 6.57 11.05
C LEU A 1022 32.97 7.71 10.90
N LEU A 1023 33.61 7.83 9.74
CA LEU A 1023 34.60 8.89 9.49
C LEU A 1023 33.96 10.30 9.50
N ASP A 1024 32.75 10.45 8.95
CA ASP A 1024 32.03 11.72 8.97
C ASP A 1024 31.60 12.14 10.38
N ARG A 1025 31.47 11.18 11.30
CA ARG A 1025 31.23 11.41 12.74
C ARG A 1025 32.52 11.52 13.56
N GLY A 1026 33.68 11.62 12.89
CA GLY A 1026 34.95 11.93 13.52
C GLY A 1026 35.75 10.73 14.02
N ALA A 1027 35.49 9.52 13.52
CA ALA A 1027 36.30 8.35 13.85
C ALA A 1027 37.76 8.55 13.40
N ASP A 1028 38.72 8.12 14.22
CA ASP A 1028 40.14 8.21 13.91
C ASP A 1028 40.52 7.21 12.81
N VAL A 1029 40.82 7.73 11.61
CA VAL A 1029 41.20 6.95 10.44
C VAL A 1029 42.49 6.15 10.64
N ASP A 1030 43.36 6.59 11.55
CA ASP A 1030 44.63 5.96 11.88
C ASP A 1030 44.59 5.18 13.21
N ALA A 1031 43.38 4.90 13.73
CA ALA A 1031 43.19 4.08 14.92
C ALA A 1031 43.89 2.72 14.78
N ARG A 1032 44.62 2.33 15.83
CA ARG A 1032 45.44 1.10 15.86
C ARG A 1032 44.82 0.00 16.71
N ASN A 1033 44.74 -1.20 16.14
CA ASN A 1033 44.33 -2.41 16.87
C ASN A 1033 45.47 -2.98 17.76
N THR A 1034 45.28 -4.14 18.38
CA THR A 1034 46.31 -4.73 19.27
C THR A 1034 47.62 -5.08 18.57
N ASP A 1035 47.55 -5.43 17.28
CA ASP A 1035 48.73 -5.70 16.45
C ASP A 1035 49.39 -4.42 15.92
N GLY A 1036 48.80 -3.27 16.25
CA GLY A 1036 49.25 -1.96 15.83
C GLY A 1036 48.86 -1.63 14.39
N ASP A 1037 48.10 -2.48 13.70
CA ASP A 1037 47.61 -2.24 12.35
C ASP A 1037 46.62 -1.08 12.33
N THR A 1038 46.59 -0.32 11.24
CA THR A 1038 45.52 0.64 10.92
C THR A 1038 44.59 0.04 9.87
N VAL A 1039 43.41 0.62 9.67
CA VAL A 1039 42.51 0.21 8.59
C VAL A 1039 43.12 0.37 7.18
N LEU A 1040 44.06 1.30 7.01
CA LEU A 1040 44.83 1.44 5.76
C LEU A 1040 45.79 0.27 5.55
N ILE A 1041 46.49 -0.17 6.61
CA ILE A 1041 47.36 -1.36 6.56
C ILE A 1041 46.53 -2.60 6.23
N LEU A 1042 45.35 -2.77 6.85
CA LEU A 1042 44.44 -3.88 6.56
C LEU A 1042 43.96 -3.87 5.10
N ALA A 1043 43.48 -2.73 4.60
CA ALA A 1043 43.01 -2.60 3.22
C ALA A 1043 44.14 -2.85 2.19
N ALA A 1044 45.36 -2.40 2.51
CA ALA A 1044 46.55 -2.61 1.69
C ALA A 1044 47.00 -4.09 1.69
N PHE A 1045 46.91 -4.76 2.84
CA PHE A 1045 47.19 -6.18 2.99
C PHE A 1045 46.20 -7.07 2.23
N GLU A 1046 44.91 -6.72 2.21
CA GLU A 1046 43.88 -7.44 1.42
C GLU A 1046 43.86 -7.07 -0.07
N GLY A 1047 44.54 -5.99 -0.46
CA GLY A 1047 44.59 -5.52 -1.84
C GLY A 1047 43.33 -4.79 -2.31
N ASP A 1048 42.53 -4.25 -1.39
CA ASP A 1048 41.29 -3.54 -1.74
C ASP A 1048 41.60 -2.09 -2.15
N LEU A 1049 41.95 -1.91 -3.43
CA LEU A 1049 42.32 -0.62 -4.01
C LEU A 1049 41.25 0.47 -3.79
N LYS A 1050 39.97 0.11 -3.78
CA LYS A 1050 38.87 1.07 -3.59
C LYS A 1050 38.88 1.62 -2.17
N TYR A 1051 39.14 0.79 -1.16
CA TYR A 1051 39.25 1.22 0.23
C TYR A 1051 40.56 1.94 0.52
N VAL A 1052 41.68 1.47 -0.04
CA VAL A 1052 42.96 2.19 0.05
C VAL A 1052 42.81 3.62 -0.48
N ARG A 1053 42.24 3.79 -1.68
CA ARG A 1053 41.97 5.13 -2.25
C ARG A 1053 41.09 5.97 -1.34
N PHE A 1054 39.99 5.39 -0.89
CA PHE A 1054 39.02 6.10 -0.08
C PHE A 1054 39.58 6.54 1.29
N LEU A 1055 40.35 5.68 1.97
CA LEU A 1055 41.01 6.01 3.23
C LEU A 1055 42.06 7.11 3.04
N LEU A 1056 42.84 7.06 1.95
CA LEU A 1056 43.81 8.11 1.63
C LEU A 1056 43.13 9.45 1.30
N ASP A 1057 42.01 9.44 0.58
CA ASP A 1057 41.23 10.65 0.31
C ASP A 1057 40.57 11.22 1.57
N LYS A 1058 40.39 10.39 2.62
CA LYS A 1058 39.97 10.79 3.96
C LYS A 1058 41.13 11.13 4.91
N GLY A 1059 42.37 11.17 4.41
CA GLY A 1059 43.53 11.65 5.14
C GLY A 1059 44.31 10.59 5.93
N ALA A 1060 44.11 9.29 5.66
CA ALA A 1060 44.86 8.22 6.31
C ALA A 1060 46.38 8.38 6.10
N ASN A 1061 47.17 8.22 7.15
CA ASN A 1061 48.61 8.41 7.12
C ASN A 1061 49.31 7.14 6.60
N THR A 1062 50.04 7.29 5.48
CA THR A 1062 50.73 6.16 4.82
C THR A 1062 51.95 5.64 5.57
N GLU A 1063 52.49 6.45 6.49
CA GLU A 1063 53.75 6.16 7.18
C GLU A 1063 53.52 5.52 8.57
N VAL A 1064 52.27 5.33 8.99
CA VAL A 1064 51.97 4.61 10.24
C VAL A 1064 52.42 3.16 10.10
N THR A 1065 53.14 2.68 11.11
CA THR A 1065 53.63 1.30 11.16
C THR A 1065 52.90 0.47 12.21
N ASN A 1066 52.66 -0.80 11.89
CA ASN A 1066 52.21 -1.77 12.89
C ASN A 1066 53.34 -2.23 13.82
N ASN A 1067 53.07 -3.17 14.72
CA ASN A 1067 54.05 -3.64 15.71
C ASN A 1067 55.24 -4.39 15.06
N ASP A 1068 55.09 -4.88 13.82
CA ASP A 1068 56.16 -5.44 12.99
C ASP A 1068 56.96 -4.37 12.23
N GLY A 1069 56.65 -3.08 12.42
CA GLY A 1069 57.26 -1.99 11.66
C GLY A 1069 56.81 -1.94 10.20
N LYS A 1070 55.71 -2.60 9.81
CA LYS A 1070 55.19 -2.59 8.44
C LYS A 1070 54.27 -1.40 8.22
N THR A 1071 54.50 -0.63 7.18
CA THR A 1071 53.55 0.37 6.65
C THR A 1071 52.57 -0.26 5.67
N ALA A 1072 51.55 0.49 5.26
CA ALA A 1072 50.60 0.05 4.23
C ALA A 1072 51.30 -0.34 2.91
N LEU A 1073 52.36 0.38 2.53
CA LEU A 1073 53.15 0.07 1.34
C LEU A 1073 53.87 -1.27 1.47
N LEU A 1074 54.49 -1.55 2.62
CA LEU A 1074 55.16 -2.83 2.87
C LEU A 1074 54.16 -4.00 2.87
N SER A 1075 52.98 -3.81 3.47
CA SER A 1075 51.92 -4.82 3.48
C SER A 1075 51.39 -5.12 2.07
N ALA A 1076 51.10 -4.09 1.25
CA ALA A 1076 50.69 -4.29 -0.14
C ALA A 1076 51.79 -4.96 -0.99
N ALA A 1077 53.05 -4.57 -0.80
CA ALA A 1077 54.18 -5.12 -1.55
C ALA A 1077 54.46 -6.60 -1.20
N GLY A 1078 54.44 -6.96 0.09
CA GLY A 1078 54.61 -8.34 0.56
C GLY A 1078 53.46 -9.26 0.14
N SER A 1079 52.22 -8.74 0.15
CA SER A 1079 51.03 -9.48 -0.28
C SER A 1079 50.88 -9.56 -1.81
N GLY A 1080 51.60 -8.73 -2.58
CA GLY A 1080 51.63 -8.77 -4.05
C GLY A 1080 50.58 -7.89 -4.74
N HIS A 1081 50.04 -6.88 -4.07
CA HIS A 1081 48.97 -6.01 -4.59
C HIS A 1081 49.53 -4.79 -5.33
N LYS A 1082 49.98 -5.01 -6.58
CA LYS A 1082 50.66 -4.01 -7.42
C LYS A 1082 49.91 -2.68 -7.52
N ASP A 1083 48.60 -2.71 -7.73
CA ASP A 1083 47.84 -1.46 -7.94
C ASP A 1083 47.72 -0.65 -6.65
N CYS A 1084 47.63 -1.30 -5.48
CA CYS A 1084 47.72 -0.64 -4.19
C CYS A 1084 49.11 -0.04 -3.96
N VAL A 1085 50.17 -0.77 -4.32
CA VAL A 1085 51.56 -0.26 -4.29
C VAL A 1085 51.69 1.00 -5.14
N ARG A 1086 51.20 0.99 -6.38
CA ARG A 1086 51.25 2.16 -7.26
C ARG A 1086 50.50 3.35 -6.66
N LEU A 1087 49.28 3.14 -6.17
CA LEU A 1087 48.47 4.22 -5.60
C LEU A 1087 49.09 4.81 -4.33
N LEU A 1088 49.66 3.98 -3.44
CA LEU A 1088 50.35 4.44 -2.25
C LEU A 1088 51.58 5.29 -2.60
N LEU A 1089 52.34 4.89 -3.61
CA LEU A 1089 53.48 5.66 -4.14
C LEU A 1089 53.05 6.99 -4.76
N GLU A 1090 51.97 7.01 -5.56
CA GLU A 1090 51.37 8.22 -6.12
C GLU A 1090 50.93 9.22 -5.04
N LYS A 1091 50.49 8.71 -3.89
CA LYS A 1091 50.07 9.50 -2.73
C LYS A 1091 51.21 9.82 -1.75
N GLY A 1092 52.45 9.49 -2.10
CA GLY A 1092 53.66 9.95 -1.40
C GLY A 1092 54.24 8.99 -0.36
N SER A 1093 53.88 7.70 -0.36
CA SER A 1093 54.46 6.74 0.59
C SER A 1093 55.97 6.54 0.42
N SER A 1094 56.72 6.53 1.53
CA SER A 1094 58.18 6.36 1.50
C SER A 1094 58.59 4.93 1.14
N ILE A 1095 59.41 4.76 0.10
CA ILE A 1095 59.90 3.45 -0.36
C ILE A 1095 60.92 2.83 0.62
N GLY A 1096 61.62 3.68 1.37
CA GLY A 1096 62.82 3.34 2.13
C GLY A 1096 62.62 2.97 3.59
N LEU A 1097 61.40 3.01 4.14
CA LEU A 1097 61.18 2.67 5.55
C LEU A 1097 61.41 1.16 5.79
N PRO A 1098 62.41 0.76 6.59
CA PRO A 1098 62.62 -0.64 6.92
C PRO A 1098 61.69 -1.06 8.06
N THR A 1099 61.20 -2.30 8.02
CA THR A 1099 60.60 -2.96 9.20
C THR A 1099 61.60 -3.06 10.36
N VAL A 1100 61.14 -3.50 11.54
CA VAL A 1100 62.03 -3.86 12.67
C VAL A 1100 63.06 -4.95 12.31
N ARG A 1101 62.86 -5.70 11.21
CA ARG A 1101 63.81 -6.69 10.68
C ARG A 1101 64.73 -6.15 9.58
N GLY A 1102 64.69 -4.85 9.30
CA GLY A 1102 65.50 -4.23 8.24
C GLY A 1102 64.94 -4.38 6.81
N LEU A 1103 63.77 -5.00 6.64
CA LEU A 1103 63.17 -5.25 5.32
C LEU A 1103 62.48 -4.00 4.79
N SER A 1104 62.87 -3.52 3.60
CA SER A 1104 62.15 -2.51 2.83
C SER A 1104 61.03 -3.13 1.98
N ALA A 1105 60.13 -2.32 1.43
CA ALA A 1105 59.04 -2.79 0.56
C ALA A 1105 59.55 -3.61 -0.65
N HIS A 1106 60.72 -3.27 -1.20
CA HIS A 1106 61.37 -4.00 -2.28
C HIS A 1106 61.86 -5.38 -1.83
N LEU A 1107 62.52 -5.46 -0.67
CA LEU A 1107 63.01 -6.73 -0.12
C LEU A 1107 61.84 -7.65 0.25
N ALA A 1108 60.80 -7.11 0.88
CA ALA A 1108 59.59 -7.86 1.22
C ALA A 1108 58.89 -8.44 -0.02
N ALA A 1109 58.76 -7.67 -1.11
CA ALA A 1109 58.21 -8.17 -2.36
C ALA A 1109 59.10 -9.23 -3.04
N THR A 1110 60.42 -9.12 -2.89
CA THR A 1110 61.39 -10.05 -3.47
C THR A 1110 61.42 -11.38 -2.72
N GLU A 1111 61.46 -11.36 -1.38
CA GLU A 1111 61.40 -12.57 -0.54
C GLU A 1111 60.12 -13.37 -0.75
N GLN A 1112 59.01 -12.69 -1.04
CA GLN A 1112 57.70 -13.31 -1.28
C GLN A 1112 57.43 -13.61 -2.77
N ASN A 1113 58.43 -13.49 -3.65
CA ASN A 1113 58.34 -13.73 -5.10
C ASN A 1113 57.21 -12.93 -5.80
N ARG A 1114 57.03 -11.65 -5.44
CA ARG A 1114 56.02 -10.73 -6.00
C ARG A 1114 56.59 -9.88 -7.14
N GLU A 1115 56.97 -10.53 -8.24
CA GLU A 1115 57.67 -9.91 -9.39
C GLU A 1115 57.04 -8.61 -9.90
N GLN A 1116 55.71 -8.57 -9.97
CA GLN A 1116 54.97 -7.41 -10.47
C GLN A 1116 55.04 -6.18 -9.54
N CYS A 1117 55.15 -6.40 -8.23
CA CYS A 1117 55.34 -5.33 -7.24
C CYS A 1117 56.78 -4.85 -7.22
N VAL A 1118 57.75 -5.77 -7.35
CA VAL A 1118 59.17 -5.44 -7.49
C VAL A 1118 59.39 -4.54 -8.70
N GLN A 1119 58.80 -4.89 -9.86
CA GLN A 1119 58.84 -4.04 -11.04
C GLN A 1119 58.23 -2.66 -10.80
N ALA A 1120 57.06 -2.56 -10.16
CA ALA A 1120 56.40 -1.28 -9.90
C ALA A 1120 57.22 -0.36 -8.98
N LEU A 1121 57.86 -0.93 -7.94
CA LEU A 1121 58.75 -0.19 -7.03
C LEU A 1121 60.02 0.30 -7.76
N LEU A 1122 60.60 -0.54 -8.63
CA LEU A 1122 61.79 -0.18 -9.43
C LEU A 1122 61.48 0.88 -10.49
N THR A 1123 60.32 0.82 -11.15
CA THR A 1123 59.92 1.84 -12.13
C THR A 1123 59.70 3.20 -11.47
N TRP A 1124 59.02 3.23 -10.32
CA TRP A 1124 58.77 4.47 -9.59
C TRP A 1124 60.07 5.12 -9.08
N GLY A 1125 61.03 4.32 -8.57
CA GLY A 1125 62.35 4.81 -8.17
C GLY A 1125 63.17 5.40 -9.33
N ARG A 1126 63.00 4.88 -10.56
CA ARG A 1126 63.62 5.43 -11.78
C ARG A 1126 62.92 6.68 -12.31
N GLU A 1127 61.63 6.85 -12.05
CA GLU A 1127 60.83 8.01 -12.47
C GLU A 1127 60.98 9.20 -11.49
N SER A 1128 61.03 8.94 -10.18
CA SER A 1128 61.30 9.93 -9.13
C SER A 1128 62.69 10.59 -9.27
N SER A 1129 63.70 9.83 -9.72
CA SER A 1129 65.05 10.38 -10.00
C SER A 1129 65.13 11.28 -11.25
N ARG A 1130 64.09 11.34 -12.11
CA ARG A 1130 64.04 12.22 -13.29
C ARG A 1130 63.32 13.54 -13.07
N TYR A 1131 62.46 13.67 -12.06
CA TYR A 1131 61.72 14.89 -11.75
C TYR A 1131 62.07 15.33 -10.33
N GLY A 1132 63.10 16.18 -10.20
CA GLY A 1132 63.75 16.53 -8.94
C GLY A 1132 62.81 17.06 -7.84
N GLN A 1133 62.39 16.17 -6.94
CA GLN A 1133 62.12 16.51 -5.54
C GLN A 1133 63.22 15.94 -4.65
N PRO A 1134 63.60 16.61 -3.55
CA PRO A 1134 64.84 16.31 -2.83
C PRO A 1134 64.69 15.05 -1.96
N MET A 1135 65.62 14.12 -2.11
CA MET A 1135 65.87 13.05 -1.13
C MET A 1135 66.66 13.63 0.05
N PRO A 1136 66.21 13.48 1.32
CA PRO A 1136 67.09 13.68 2.46
C PRO A 1136 68.03 12.47 2.59
N GLY A 1137 69.24 12.65 2.05
CA GLY A 1137 70.51 12.07 2.52
C GLY A 1137 70.62 10.56 2.74
N HIS A 1138 71.23 9.85 1.79
CA HIS A 1138 72.12 8.74 2.12
C HIS A 1138 73.43 8.86 1.35
N GLN A 1139 74.53 8.99 2.11
CA GLN A 1139 75.90 8.87 1.64
C GLN A 1139 76.13 7.45 1.09
N TYR A 1140 76.84 7.41 -0.02
CA TYR A 1140 77.40 6.20 -0.61
C TYR A 1140 78.35 5.52 0.38
N ASP A 1141 78.24 4.21 0.52
CA ASP A 1141 79.41 3.37 0.71
C ASP A 1141 79.43 2.29 -0.38
N THR A 1142 80.47 2.40 -1.20
CA THR A 1142 80.90 1.47 -2.23
C THR A 1142 81.38 0.16 -1.61
N CYS A 1143 81.12 -0.97 -2.28
CA CYS A 1143 82.15 -1.99 -2.41
C CYS A 1143 81.95 -2.85 -3.66
N ASP A 1144 83.10 -3.22 -4.20
CA ASP A 1144 83.41 -3.58 -5.56
C ASP A 1144 82.94 -4.95 -6.03
N ARG A 1145 82.94 -5.04 -7.36
CA ARG A 1145 83.26 -6.23 -8.16
C ARG A 1145 84.21 -7.19 -7.43
N ASN A 1146 83.85 -8.48 -7.37
CA ASN A 1146 84.68 -9.53 -7.97
C ASN A 1146 83.93 -10.86 -8.13
N SER A 1147 83.91 -11.29 -9.40
CA SER A 1147 84.07 -12.66 -9.92
C SER A 1147 83.06 -13.78 -9.59
N GLN A 1148 82.53 -14.29 -10.71
CA GLN A 1148 81.95 -15.61 -11.03
C GLN A 1148 80.46 -15.84 -10.80
#